data_AF-A0A9R0U4P2-F1
#
_entry.id   AF-A0A9R0U4P2-F1
#
_cell.length_a   1.000
_cell.length_b   1.000
_cell.length_c   1.000
_cell.angle_alpha   90.00
_cell.angle_beta   90.00
_cell.angle_gamma   90.00
#
_symmetry.space_group_name_H-M   'P 1'
#
loop_
_entity.id
_entity.type
_entity.pdbx_description
1 polymer ?
#
loop_
_entity_poly.entity_id
_entity_poly.type
_entity_poly.pdbx_seq_one_letter_code
_entity_poly.pdbx_strand_id
1 'polypeptide(L)'
;MKSPFRPRAAPLVSALVLLLLALVPSPEAAEPTTPGTRTRKLGRDAGSSVFSLFNMKPQSKFWTESVMRTEFDDLEGSKSRDSINIGLLNFTRAGNVANYMNLAEVDSIYFSIPVNFIFMGFDGKGGHEFKLGREELERWFTKIDHIFEHTRIPPVGEVLSPFYKTTVKRLKKYDLPLVSHVNHNFSVHAIHMGEDIMSVFEHAVKVLSRREDLTDPSESGAAIWQVDSDQMEHVFSTLVDHLQIQEAYNIFILNPKPIEKSTQYGYRKGFSESEINLLRENKTLQARIHQSKRDPKLYLDIEKGVNKRPLYENHPLSSFSWTTTDNVDMGDWSKQCKEALSGFELLKAGKSKEDIIYDKAVQILHGAKDELHDVLESALMSSDLKGLHAECLTDIWVGRNRFAFVDLTAGPFSWGPAVGGDGVRTELTLPNVAKTVGAVAEITEEEAEESLQDTIRERFSSVGEDYHAVDILLAEIDVYELFAFKHCMKRRIQLALCKELDQRMHELKNELERMEKWNLFKDTSEEHHSYTVARDSFLAHLGSTLWGSMRHVIAPSVSHRAYHYYEKLSFQLYFVTQEKARNIKQLPINVKSIRDGLSSLLLPSQKSMFTQHMLSLSEEPALMMAFSMARRAAAVPLLLVNGTYRSTVRTYLDSAILQHQLQKLSEQTSLKGEHTNHRSTLEVPVFWFIHSEPLLLDKHYQAKALSNMVVVVQSDVDSWESHIQCNGRSILWDLRKPVKAAIAASAEYVSGLLPMHLAYSSAHETASEDWTWSVGCNPLSISSKGWRLSEFQQDVIARNYIITGVEESIRVVNSAIQRLITERTSEQGFKIFKTKESVMVEKYNSVVNMWRRVAFMSRGLRYGDAVKLMSSLEEASNGFSHAVNSTISNLHPAKCARQRKIDVQLDMTTIPAFIVVFGLLWFLLRPRRPKPKIN
;
A
#
# COMPACT_ATOMS: atom_id res chain seq x y z
N MET A 1 -25.77 -52.48 38.16
CA MET A 1 -26.02 -52.98 39.54
C MET A 1 -26.00 -51.78 40.49
N LYS A 2 -26.92 -51.74 41.47
CA LYS A 2 -26.97 -50.86 42.67
C LYS A 2 -26.22 -49.51 42.68
N SER A 3 -27.00 -48.44 42.58
CA SER A 3 -26.96 -47.34 43.57
C SER A 3 -27.82 -47.74 44.81
N PRO A 4 -28.17 -46.85 45.76
CA PRO A 4 -27.60 -45.58 46.21
C PRO A 4 -27.25 -45.64 47.72
N PHE A 5 -27.09 -44.51 48.43
CA PHE A 5 -28.07 -44.12 49.47
C PHE A 5 -28.03 -42.61 49.77
N ARG A 6 -29.11 -42.09 50.38
CA ARG A 6 -29.44 -40.65 50.50
C ARG A 6 -29.96 -40.32 51.94
N PRO A 7 -30.85 -39.35 52.25
CA PRO A 7 -30.52 -38.27 53.21
C PRO A 7 -31.41 -38.20 54.47
N ARG A 8 -31.21 -37.15 55.27
CA ARG A 8 -32.20 -36.48 56.15
C ARG A 8 -31.87 -34.98 56.22
N ALA A 9 -32.76 -34.04 56.57
CA ALA A 9 -34.21 -33.88 56.37
C ALA A 9 -34.56 -32.39 56.70
N ALA A 10 -35.64 -31.85 56.14
CA ALA A 10 -36.17 -30.48 56.45
C ALA A 10 -37.26 -30.57 57.57
N PRO A 11 -38.19 -29.62 57.87
CA PRO A 11 -38.78 -28.55 57.00
C PRO A 11 -39.29 -27.23 57.70
N LEU A 12 -40.13 -26.45 56.98
CA LEU A 12 -41.16 -25.46 57.44
C LEU A 12 -40.68 -24.06 57.95
N VAL A 13 -41.40 -22.91 57.81
CA VAL A 13 -42.82 -22.54 57.49
C VAL A 13 -42.94 -21.19 56.67
N SER A 14 -43.95 -21.05 55.76
CA SER A 14 -44.58 -19.80 55.15
C SER A 14 -43.70 -18.76 54.38
N ALA A 15 -44.03 -18.14 53.22
CA ALA A 15 -45.26 -17.64 52.54
C ALA A 15 -45.80 -16.28 53.12
N LEU A 16 -46.42 -15.31 52.42
CA LEU A 16 -47.13 -15.12 51.11
C LEU A 16 -46.57 -13.86 50.34
N VAL A 17 -46.76 -13.48 49.04
CA VAL A 17 -47.91 -13.41 48.08
C VAL A 17 -48.88 -12.23 48.39
N LEU A 18 -49.24 -11.20 47.57
CA LEU A 18 -49.31 -10.88 46.11
C LEU A 18 -48.66 -9.48 45.74
N LEU A 19 -49.10 -8.71 44.72
CA LEU A 19 -48.71 -8.78 43.28
C LEU A 19 -49.52 -7.82 42.33
N LEU A 20 -48.84 -6.99 41.49
CA LEU A 20 -49.29 -6.25 40.24
C LEU A 20 -50.19 -4.97 40.21
N LEU A 21 -49.84 -4.08 39.23
CA LEU A 21 -50.64 -3.21 38.29
C LEU A 21 -51.35 -1.85 38.66
N ALA A 22 -50.73 -0.74 38.18
CA ALA A 22 -51.18 0.22 37.13
C ALA A 22 -52.09 1.47 37.35
N LEU A 23 -51.87 2.49 36.48
CA LEU A 23 -52.68 3.67 36.04
C LEU A 23 -52.81 4.99 36.88
N VAL A 24 -52.03 6.04 36.48
CA VAL A 24 -52.41 7.36 35.86
C VAL A 24 -53.80 7.98 36.22
N PRO A 25 -53.99 9.32 36.50
CA PRO A 25 -53.35 10.52 35.87
C PRO A 25 -52.97 11.75 36.77
N SER A 26 -52.54 12.85 36.11
CA SER A 26 -52.20 14.23 36.54
C SER A 26 -53.44 15.11 36.95
N PRO A 27 -53.41 16.45 37.26
CA PRO A 27 -52.62 17.56 36.63
C PRO A 27 -52.14 18.78 37.51
N GLU A 28 -51.36 19.68 36.87
CA GLU A 28 -51.34 21.19 36.86
C GLU A 28 -51.59 22.07 38.13
N ALA A 29 -51.13 23.34 38.25
CA ALA A 29 -50.08 24.15 37.58
C ALA A 29 -49.94 25.54 38.29
N ALA A 30 -48.84 26.28 38.07
CA ALA A 30 -48.75 27.77 38.14
C ALA A 30 -47.36 28.31 37.69
N GLU A 31 -47.33 29.36 36.85
CA GLU A 31 -46.15 30.25 36.63
C GLU A 31 -46.33 31.60 37.36
N PRO A 32 -45.34 32.52 37.37
CA PRO A 32 -45.23 33.49 36.25
C PRO A 32 -43.80 33.93 35.81
N THR A 33 -43.69 34.25 34.51
CA THR A 33 -42.90 35.31 33.81
C THR A 33 -41.92 36.22 34.61
N THR A 34 -40.78 36.74 34.09
CA THR A 34 -40.06 36.74 32.78
C THR A 34 -38.56 37.13 33.01
N PRO A 35 -37.77 37.76 32.09
CA PRO A 35 -37.03 37.09 31.01
C PRO A 35 -35.48 37.29 31.06
N GLY A 36 -34.70 36.35 30.49
CA GLY A 36 -33.25 36.56 30.29
C GLY A 36 -32.49 35.42 29.58
N THR A 37 -31.68 35.79 28.58
CA THR A 37 -30.50 35.09 28.01
C THR A 37 -30.44 33.55 28.10
N ARG A 38 -30.97 32.84 27.09
CA ARG A 38 -30.79 31.38 26.93
C ARG A 38 -29.43 31.03 26.30
N THR A 39 -28.48 30.56 27.11
CA THR A 39 -27.43 29.64 26.62
C THR A 39 -27.96 28.21 26.69
N ARG A 40 -28.19 27.56 25.54
CA ARG A 40 -28.63 26.15 25.52
C ARG A 40 -27.47 25.24 25.92
N LYS A 41 -27.67 24.42 26.96
CA LYS A 41 -26.85 23.22 27.18
C LYS A 41 -27.06 22.28 26.00
N LEU A 42 -26.01 21.96 25.26
CA LEU A 42 -26.05 20.89 24.26
C LEU A 42 -25.92 19.52 24.95
N GLY A 43 -26.42 18.48 24.29
CA GLY A 43 -26.36 17.10 24.78
C GLY A 43 -24.93 16.59 24.95
N ARG A 44 -24.78 15.58 25.80
CA ARG A 44 -23.52 14.90 26.06
C ARG A 44 -23.36 13.74 25.08
N ASP A 45 -22.97 14.05 23.84
CA ASP A 45 -22.40 13.08 22.88
C ASP A 45 -21.50 13.85 21.88
N ALA A 46 -20.28 14.15 22.32
CA ALA A 46 -19.26 14.78 21.49
C ALA A 46 -18.46 13.69 20.76
N GLY A 47 -18.54 13.67 19.43
CA GLY A 47 -17.82 12.71 18.58
C GLY A 47 -16.29 12.77 18.75
N SER A 48 -15.64 11.65 18.44
CA SER A 48 -14.18 11.51 18.51
C SER A 48 -13.45 12.50 17.60
N SER A 49 -12.51 13.28 18.15
CA SER A 49 -11.65 14.15 17.35
C SER A 49 -10.72 13.33 16.45
N VAL A 50 -10.81 13.58 15.14
CA VAL A 50 -10.04 12.89 14.07
C VAL A 50 -8.53 13.18 14.15
N PHE A 51 -8.10 14.14 14.98
CA PHE A 51 -6.71 14.60 15.06
C PHE A 51 -5.84 13.90 16.13
N SER A 52 -6.31 12.81 16.76
CA SER A 52 -5.44 11.98 17.61
C SER A 52 -4.66 10.95 16.80
N LEU A 53 -3.32 11.05 16.81
CA LEU A 53 -2.41 10.05 16.21
C LEU A 53 -2.47 8.66 16.89
N PHE A 54 -3.19 8.55 18.01
CA PHE A 54 -3.49 7.30 18.71
C PHE A 54 -4.99 7.24 18.98
N ASN A 55 -5.71 6.41 18.24
CA ASN A 55 -7.10 6.06 18.56
C ASN A 55 -7.09 4.82 19.44
N MET A 56 -7.61 4.92 20.66
CA MET A 56 -7.59 3.84 21.67
C MET A 56 -8.92 3.78 22.41
N LYS A 57 -9.21 2.61 22.99
CA LYS A 57 -10.46 2.31 23.72
C LYS A 57 -10.76 3.39 24.79
N PRO A 58 -12.04 3.77 25.03
CA PRO A 58 -12.43 4.95 25.83
C PRO A 58 -12.07 4.94 27.33
N GLN A 59 -11.23 4.01 27.79
CA GLN A 59 -10.70 3.95 29.15
C GLN A 59 -9.19 4.29 29.24
N SER A 60 -8.43 4.24 28.14
CA SER A 60 -7.00 4.54 28.13
C SER A 60 -6.74 6.06 28.06
N LYS A 61 -6.70 6.71 29.23
CA LYS A 61 -6.33 8.13 29.33
C LYS A 61 -4.83 8.32 29.07
N PHE A 62 -4.48 8.70 27.84
CA PHE A 62 -3.11 9.01 27.45
C PHE A 62 -2.68 10.41 27.95
N TRP A 63 -2.45 10.49 29.27
CA TRP A 63 -1.97 11.64 30.03
C TRP A 63 -2.90 12.87 30.04
N THR A 64 -3.45 13.18 31.21
CA THR A 64 -3.91 14.55 31.51
C THR A 64 -2.72 15.51 31.58
N GLU A 65 -2.93 16.77 31.23
CA GLU A 65 -1.90 17.82 31.23
C GLU A 65 -1.20 18.01 32.58
N SER A 66 -1.78 17.51 33.68
CA SER A 66 -1.16 17.45 35.02
C SER A 66 0.15 16.65 35.12
N VAL A 67 0.62 16.01 34.05
CA VAL A 67 1.95 15.39 33.95
C VAL A 67 2.93 16.18 33.08
N MET A 68 2.48 17.27 32.43
CA MET A 68 3.36 18.36 32.00
C MET A 68 3.84 19.12 33.25
N ARG A 69 4.81 18.55 33.96
CA ARG A 69 5.69 19.34 34.82
C ARG A 69 6.55 20.21 33.93
N THR A 70 6.06 21.42 33.68
CA THR A 70 6.90 22.53 33.20
C THR A 70 8.00 22.79 34.23
N GLU A 71 9.18 23.12 33.71
CA GLU A 71 10.32 23.67 34.45
C GLU A 71 11.05 22.70 35.41
N PHE A 72 12.29 23.09 35.74
CA PHE A 72 13.33 22.20 36.29
C PHE A 72 13.49 22.34 37.82
N ASP A 73 12.56 23.03 38.48
CA ASP A 73 12.57 23.35 39.90
C ASP A 73 11.82 22.31 40.74
N ASP A 74 12.53 21.28 41.19
CA ASP A 74 12.13 20.45 42.34
C ASP A 74 13.38 19.85 43.04
N LEU A 75 14.46 20.65 43.11
CA LEU A 75 15.76 20.28 43.66
C LEU A 75 16.05 20.89 45.04
N GLU A 76 15.01 21.23 45.82
CA GLU A 76 15.11 21.41 47.28
C GLU A 76 13.71 21.27 47.91
N GLY A 77 13.56 20.40 48.93
CA GLY A 77 12.27 20.21 49.62
C GLY A 77 12.07 18.83 50.25
N SER A 78 11.94 18.78 51.58
CA SER A 78 11.69 17.54 52.32
C SER A 78 10.25 17.05 52.14
N LYS A 79 10.06 15.94 51.41
CA LYS A 79 8.73 15.33 51.20
C LYS A 79 8.14 14.80 52.50
N SER A 80 6.93 15.25 52.84
CA SER A 80 6.24 14.87 54.08
C SER A 80 5.87 13.38 54.10
N ARG A 81 5.76 12.79 55.31
CA ARG A 81 5.38 11.38 55.50
C ARG A 81 4.06 11.03 54.80
N ASP A 82 3.10 11.95 54.79
CA ASP A 82 1.76 11.71 54.24
C ASP A 82 1.78 11.53 52.71
N SER A 83 2.65 12.28 52.01
CA SER A 83 2.85 12.10 50.56
C SER A 83 3.38 10.69 50.21
N ILE A 84 4.24 10.13 51.05
CA ILE A 84 4.79 8.78 50.90
C ILE A 84 3.71 7.74 51.21
N ASN A 85 2.91 7.94 52.25
CA ASN A 85 1.80 7.07 52.62
C ASN A 85 0.73 6.99 51.52
N ILE A 86 0.35 8.13 50.92
CA ILE A 86 -0.60 8.18 49.79
C ILE A 86 -0.02 7.47 48.56
N GLY A 87 1.26 7.70 48.24
CA GLY A 87 1.94 7.02 47.13
C GLY A 87 1.99 5.50 47.30
N LEU A 88 2.26 5.03 48.52
CA LEU A 88 2.30 3.61 48.90
C LEU A 88 0.90 2.97 48.82
N LEU A 89 -0.15 3.69 49.27
CA LEU A 89 -1.54 3.26 49.17
C LEU A 89 -1.99 3.11 47.71
N ASN A 90 -1.60 4.06 46.84
CA ASN A 90 -1.92 4.00 45.41
C ASN A 90 -1.16 2.87 44.71
N PHE A 91 0.12 2.66 45.03
CA PHE A 91 0.91 1.54 44.49
C PHE A 91 0.31 0.19 44.86
N THR A 92 -0.04 -0.01 46.13
CA THR A 92 -0.66 -1.27 46.60
C THR A 92 -2.08 -1.48 46.05
N ARG A 93 -2.86 -0.42 45.82
CA ARG A 93 -4.20 -0.51 45.20
C ARG A 93 -4.19 -0.81 43.70
N ALA A 94 -3.13 -0.46 42.97
CA ALA A 94 -3.06 -0.66 41.51
C ALA A 94 -2.99 -2.14 41.06
N GLY A 95 -2.64 -3.06 41.98
CA GLY A 95 -2.55 -4.50 41.74
C GLY A 95 -1.30 -4.95 40.99
N ASN A 96 -0.95 -4.30 39.88
CA ASN A 96 0.28 -4.51 39.11
C ASN A 96 1.01 -3.19 38.80
N VAL A 97 2.27 -3.30 38.37
CA VAL A 97 3.13 -2.12 38.15
C VAL A 97 2.68 -1.32 36.92
N ALA A 98 2.18 -1.97 35.86
CA ALA A 98 1.72 -1.29 34.66
C ALA A 98 0.54 -0.34 34.94
N ASN A 99 -0.48 -0.80 35.68
CA ASN A 99 -1.63 0.00 36.11
C ASN A 99 -1.21 1.21 36.94
N TYR A 100 -0.24 1.04 37.86
CA TYR A 100 0.27 2.16 38.66
C TYR A 100 0.94 3.23 37.81
N MET A 101 1.69 2.82 36.77
CA MET A 101 2.33 3.72 35.82
C MET A 101 1.40 4.22 34.71
N ASN A 102 0.12 3.78 34.69
CA ASN A 102 -0.84 4.02 33.60
C ASN A 102 -0.28 3.60 32.22
N LEU A 103 0.45 2.49 32.17
CA LEU A 103 0.99 1.89 30.95
C LEU A 103 0.03 0.82 30.42
N ALA A 104 -0.32 0.94 29.14
CA ALA A 104 -1.11 -0.03 28.39
C ALA A 104 -0.35 -0.44 27.11
N GLU A 105 -0.67 -1.61 26.54
CA GLU A 105 -0.12 -2.03 25.26
C GLU A 105 -0.56 -1.09 24.12
N VAL A 106 0.32 -0.92 23.14
CA VAL A 106 0.02 -0.17 21.91
C VAL A 106 -0.74 -1.10 20.97
N ASP A 107 -2.05 -0.88 20.84
CA ASP A 107 -2.92 -1.56 19.87
C ASP A 107 -2.54 -1.18 18.42
N SER A 108 -2.36 0.12 18.12
CA SER A 108 -1.97 0.62 16.81
C SER A 108 -1.30 2.01 16.82
N ILE A 109 -0.59 2.36 15.74
CA ILE A 109 -0.03 3.70 15.45
C ILE A 109 -0.46 4.13 14.04
N TYR A 110 -0.88 5.39 13.88
CA TYR A 110 -1.36 5.93 12.60
C TYR A 110 -0.33 6.85 11.95
N PHE A 111 0.01 6.60 10.68
CA PHE A 111 0.85 7.47 9.85
C PHE A 111 -0.02 8.25 8.85
N SER A 112 -0.01 9.58 8.96
CA SER A 112 -0.69 10.45 7.98
C SER A 112 -0.06 10.34 6.59
N ILE A 113 -0.88 10.18 5.57
CA ILE A 113 -0.49 10.23 4.15
C ILE A 113 -1.29 11.35 3.47
N PRO A 114 -0.65 12.45 3.04
CA PRO A 114 -1.29 13.47 2.21
C PRO A 114 -1.49 12.99 0.76
N VAL A 115 -2.73 13.07 0.28
CA VAL A 115 -3.11 12.76 -1.12
C VAL A 115 -3.90 13.92 -1.72
N ASN A 116 -3.66 14.19 -2.99
CA ASN A 116 -4.43 15.12 -3.81
C ASN A 116 -5.17 14.33 -4.90
N PHE A 117 -6.49 14.49 -5.00
CA PHE A 117 -7.30 14.00 -6.11
C PHE A 117 -7.70 15.18 -6.99
N ILE A 118 -7.12 15.26 -8.19
CA ILE A 118 -7.12 16.44 -9.04
C ILE A 118 -8.07 16.22 -10.22
N PHE A 119 -9.24 16.84 -10.17
CA PHE A 119 -10.32 16.68 -11.14
C PHE A 119 -10.21 17.73 -12.25
N MET A 120 -10.10 17.28 -13.51
CA MET A 120 -10.01 18.12 -14.71
C MET A 120 -11.16 17.80 -15.67
N GLY A 121 -11.90 18.82 -16.13
CA GLY A 121 -13.01 18.64 -17.08
C GLY A 121 -14.35 18.23 -16.46
N PHE A 122 -14.54 18.49 -15.15
CA PHE A 122 -15.77 18.21 -14.39
C PHE A 122 -16.55 19.49 -14.00
N ASP A 123 -16.23 20.61 -14.63
CA ASP A 123 -16.96 21.89 -14.56
C ASP A 123 -18.17 21.95 -15.52
N GLY A 124 -18.35 20.90 -16.34
CA GLY A 124 -19.31 20.83 -17.43
C GLY A 124 -18.85 21.45 -18.74
N LYS A 125 -17.56 21.74 -18.89
CA LYS A 125 -16.93 22.13 -20.16
C LYS A 125 -15.97 21.05 -20.69
N GLY A 126 -15.72 19.99 -19.92
CA GLY A 126 -15.04 18.77 -20.39
C GLY A 126 -15.97 17.82 -21.15
N GLY A 127 -15.58 16.54 -21.19
CA GLY A 127 -16.31 15.46 -21.86
C GLY A 127 -17.78 15.37 -21.41
N HIS A 128 -18.68 15.24 -22.39
CA HIS A 128 -20.13 15.13 -22.23
C HIS A 128 -20.83 16.23 -21.42
N GLU A 129 -20.20 17.41 -21.26
CA GLU A 129 -20.71 18.51 -20.42
C GLU A 129 -20.90 18.09 -18.94
N PHE A 130 -20.19 17.05 -18.49
CA PHE A 130 -20.42 16.44 -17.19
C PHE A 130 -19.92 17.32 -16.04
N LYS A 131 -20.76 17.43 -14.99
CA LYS A 131 -20.49 18.22 -13.79
C LYS A 131 -20.39 17.33 -12.55
N LEU A 132 -19.43 17.64 -11.69
CA LEU A 132 -19.36 17.12 -10.32
C LEU A 132 -19.40 18.29 -9.34
N GLY A 133 -20.36 18.25 -8.42
CA GLY A 133 -20.52 19.23 -7.36
C GLY A 133 -19.59 18.95 -6.17
N ARG A 134 -19.19 20.00 -5.45
CA ARG A 134 -18.47 19.87 -4.19
C ARG A 134 -19.23 18.98 -3.18
N GLU A 135 -20.53 19.19 -3.05
CA GLU A 135 -21.40 18.47 -2.11
C GLU A 135 -21.49 16.97 -2.43
N GLU A 136 -21.54 16.61 -3.71
CA GLU A 136 -21.55 15.23 -4.19
C GLU A 136 -20.24 14.51 -3.82
N LEU A 137 -19.11 15.19 -4.06
CA LEU A 137 -17.79 14.67 -3.75
C LEU A 137 -17.53 14.65 -2.24
N GLU A 138 -17.97 15.64 -1.46
CA GLU A 138 -17.92 15.60 0.00
C GLU A 138 -18.80 14.45 0.57
N ARG A 139 -20.03 14.26 0.06
CA ARG A 139 -20.96 13.18 0.46
C ARG A 139 -20.40 11.78 0.22
N TRP A 140 -19.69 11.56 -0.89
CA TRP A 140 -19.11 10.26 -1.24
C TRP A 140 -17.72 10.05 -0.64
N PHE A 141 -16.78 10.97 -0.85
CA PHE A 141 -15.37 10.76 -0.50
C PHE A 141 -15.08 10.89 0.99
N THR A 142 -15.96 11.50 1.81
CA THR A 142 -15.86 11.41 3.29
C THR A 142 -16.27 10.05 3.86
N LYS A 143 -16.92 9.20 3.05
CA LYS A 143 -17.39 7.85 3.43
C LYS A 143 -16.50 6.72 2.90
N ILE A 144 -15.47 7.04 2.12
CA ILE A 144 -14.46 6.07 1.68
C ILE A 144 -13.55 5.75 2.87
N ASP A 145 -13.03 4.52 2.95
CA ASP A 145 -12.04 4.15 3.96
C ASP A 145 -10.77 5.01 3.81
N HIS A 146 -10.59 5.96 4.74
CA HIS A 146 -9.36 6.74 4.87
C HIS A 146 -8.27 6.00 5.65
N ILE A 147 -8.60 4.89 6.32
CA ILE A 147 -7.68 4.14 7.18
C ILE A 147 -7.41 2.77 6.56
N PHE A 148 -6.15 2.53 6.18
CA PHE A 148 -5.71 1.27 5.60
C PHE A 148 -4.69 0.59 6.53
N GLU A 149 -4.94 -0.68 6.86
CA GLU A 149 -3.96 -1.53 7.54
C GLU A 149 -2.70 -1.67 6.68
N HIS A 150 -1.49 -1.50 7.25
CA HIS A 150 -0.29 -1.96 6.54
C HIS A 150 -0.27 -3.49 6.58
N THR A 151 -0.34 -4.11 5.40
CA THR A 151 -0.43 -5.55 5.26
C THR A 151 0.77 -6.15 4.56
N ARG A 152 1.09 -7.39 4.89
CA ARG A 152 2.20 -8.14 4.31
C ARG A 152 1.73 -9.44 3.67
N ILE A 153 2.23 -9.71 2.48
CA ILE A 153 1.93 -10.93 1.73
C ILE A 153 2.84 -12.07 2.21
N PRO A 154 2.28 -13.18 2.74
CA PRO A 154 3.03 -14.38 3.13
C PRO A 154 3.73 -15.01 1.91
N PRO A 155 4.75 -15.88 2.09
CA PRO A 155 5.48 -16.45 0.97
C PRO A 155 4.55 -17.28 0.08
N VAL A 156 4.24 -16.75 -1.11
CA VAL A 156 3.41 -17.45 -2.08
C VAL A 156 4.16 -18.70 -2.56
N GLY A 157 3.47 -19.84 -2.55
CA GLY A 157 4.04 -21.11 -3.02
C GLY A 157 4.20 -21.16 -4.54
N GLU A 158 4.45 -22.35 -5.09
CA GLU A 158 4.44 -22.60 -6.55
C GLU A 158 3.01 -22.57 -7.17
N VAL A 159 2.20 -21.58 -6.79
CA VAL A 159 0.83 -21.36 -7.27
C VAL A 159 0.66 -19.88 -7.65
N LEU A 160 1.61 -19.37 -8.45
CA LEU A 160 1.43 -18.20 -9.31
C LEU A 160 1.32 -18.65 -10.77
N SER A 161 0.44 -19.61 -10.97
CA SER A 161 -0.24 -19.88 -12.22
C SER A 161 -1.58 -19.12 -12.16
N PRO A 162 -1.93 -18.24 -13.12
CA PRO A 162 -3.10 -17.33 -13.02
C PRO A 162 -4.50 -17.96 -12.89
N PHE A 163 -4.59 -19.27 -12.72
CA PHE A 163 -5.81 -20.08 -12.76
C PHE A 163 -6.27 -20.57 -11.37
N TYR A 164 -5.46 -20.38 -10.32
CA TYR A 164 -5.69 -20.98 -9.00
C TYR A 164 -5.48 -19.96 -7.89
N LYS A 165 -6.48 -19.80 -7.02
CA LYS A 165 -6.41 -18.89 -5.85
C LYS A 165 -5.19 -19.24 -4.99
N THR A 166 -4.43 -18.21 -4.61
CA THR A 166 -3.15 -18.33 -3.91
C THR A 166 -3.34 -18.97 -2.53
N THR A 167 -3.11 -20.29 -2.46
CA THR A 167 -3.23 -21.06 -1.22
C THR A 167 -2.04 -20.73 -0.31
N VAL A 168 -2.25 -19.74 0.57
CA VAL A 168 -1.28 -19.28 1.55
C VAL A 168 -0.76 -20.45 2.39
N LYS A 169 0.52 -20.78 2.22
CA LYS A 169 1.23 -21.70 3.11
C LYS A 169 1.44 -21.00 4.46
N ARG A 170 0.45 -21.11 5.37
CA ARG A 170 0.52 -20.58 6.74
C ARG A 170 1.83 -21.07 7.41
N LEU A 171 2.82 -20.19 7.52
CA LEU A 171 4.04 -20.48 8.27
C LEU A 171 3.68 -20.66 9.75
N LYS A 172 4.38 -21.56 10.45
CA LYS A 172 4.17 -21.78 11.90
C LYS A 172 4.55 -20.56 12.75
N LYS A 173 5.31 -19.63 12.18
CA LYS A 173 5.68 -18.33 12.76
C LYS A 173 6.15 -17.41 11.62
N TYR A 174 5.78 -16.13 11.68
CA TYR A 174 6.34 -15.05 10.85
C TYR A 174 7.22 -14.14 11.71
N ASP A 175 8.11 -13.35 11.10
CA ASP A 175 9.01 -12.44 11.82
C ASP A 175 8.24 -11.24 12.43
N LEU A 176 7.29 -10.71 11.64
CA LEU A 176 6.32 -9.67 11.95
C LEU A 176 4.91 -10.17 11.60
N PRO A 177 3.82 -9.60 12.15
CA PRO A 177 2.47 -10.00 11.78
C PRO A 177 2.12 -9.61 10.33
N LEU A 178 1.18 -10.34 9.72
CA LEU A 178 0.70 -10.08 8.35
C LEU A 178 -0.17 -8.82 8.27
N VAL A 179 -0.82 -8.44 9.37
CA VAL A 179 -1.46 -7.13 9.60
C VAL A 179 -0.60 -6.41 10.64
N SER A 180 -0.05 -5.26 10.30
CA SER A 180 0.86 -4.50 11.18
C SER A 180 0.10 -3.73 12.26
N HIS A 181 0.76 -3.43 13.37
CA HIS A 181 0.28 -2.41 14.31
C HIS A 181 0.33 -0.99 13.71
N VAL A 182 1.08 -0.76 12.61
CA VAL A 182 1.08 0.52 11.89
C VAL A 182 -0.03 0.57 10.83
N ASN A 183 -0.89 1.58 10.92
CA ASN A 183 -1.94 1.89 9.97
C ASN A 183 -1.63 3.18 9.20
N HIS A 184 -2.06 3.25 7.95
CA HIS A 184 -2.02 4.47 7.15
C HIS A 184 -3.33 5.25 7.34
N ASN A 185 -3.25 6.56 7.51
CA ASN A 185 -4.40 7.47 7.62
C ASN A 185 -4.31 8.53 6.52
N PHE A 186 -5.17 8.46 5.51
CA PHE A 186 -5.12 9.26 4.30
C PHE A 186 -5.90 10.57 4.47
N SER A 187 -5.19 11.71 4.50
CA SER A 187 -5.83 13.02 4.34
C SER A 187 -6.00 13.29 2.85
N VAL A 188 -7.26 13.36 2.39
CA VAL A 188 -7.61 13.48 0.97
C VAL A 188 -8.00 14.93 0.67
N HIS A 189 -7.23 15.58 -0.18
CA HIS A 189 -7.57 16.89 -0.72
C HIS A 189 -8.07 16.73 -2.15
N ALA A 190 -9.36 16.93 -2.37
CA ALA A 190 -9.89 17.05 -3.73
C ALA A 190 -9.67 18.48 -4.24
N ILE A 191 -9.09 18.59 -5.43
CA ILE A 191 -8.76 19.86 -6.09
C ILE A 191 -9.45 19.85 -7.46
N HIS A 192 -10.26 20.86 -7.75
CA HIS A 192 -10.88 21.02 -9.06
C HIS A 192 -10.16 22.10 -9.86
N MET A 193 -9.84 21.75 -11.11
CA MET A 193 -9.02 22.53 -12.04
C MET A 193 -9.90 23.18 -13.11
N GLY A 194 -9.70 24.48 -13.33
CA GLY A 194 -10.46 25.27 -14.32
C GLY A 194 -10.15 24.94 -15.79
N GLU A 195 -11.05 25.40 -16.66
CA GLU A 195 -11.03 25.23 -18.13
C GLU A 195 -9.68 25.60 -18.78
N ASP A 196 -9.00 26.63 -18.30
CA ASP A 196 -7.71 27.05 -18.87
C ASP A 196 -6.62 25.99 -18.77
N ILE A 197 -6.64 25.19 -17.70
CA ILE A 197 -5.73 24.05 -17.54
C ILE A 197 -6.21 22.87 -18.39
N MET A 198 -7.51 22.56 -18.37
CA MET A 198 -8.09 21.47 -19.18
C MET A 198 -7.77 21.67 -20.67
N SER A 199 -7.87 22.89 -21.19
CA SER A 199 -7.54 23.23 -22.58
C SER A 199 -6.05 23.09 -22.93
N VAL A 200 -5.12 23.19 -21.96
CA VAL A 200 -3.71 22.82 -22.17
C VAL A 200 -3.60 21.31 -22.43
N PHE A 201 -4.29 20.48 -21.65
CA PHE A 201 -4.25 19.02 -21.82
C PHE A 201 -5.00 18.55 -23.07
N GLU A 202 -6.14 19.16 -23.42
CA GLU A 202 -6.83 18.91 -24.71
C GLU A 202 -5.89 19.22 -25.90
N HIS A 203 -5.17 20.35 -25.85
CA HIS A 203 -4.18 20.70 -26.88
C HIS A 203 -2.96 19.77 -26.87
N ALA A 204 -2.47 19.39 -25.68
CA ALA A 204 -1.33 18.47 -25.52
C ALA A 204 -1.65 17.07 -26.04
N VAL A 205 -2.82 16.51 -25.73
CA VAL A 205 -3.27 15.21 -26.26
C VAL A 205 -3.29 15.25 -27.80
N LYS A 206 -3.91 16.27 -28.40
CA LYS A 206 -3.93 16.46 -29.85
C LYS A 206 -2.51 16.54 -30.42
N VAL A 207 -1.68 17.45 -29.90
CA VAL A 207 -0.33 17.76 -30.44
C VAL A 207 0.68 16.64 -30.20
N LEU A 208 0.58 15.88 -29.11
CA LEU A 208 1.48 14.78 -28.79
C LEU A 208 1.08 13.45 -29.42
N SER A 209 -0.17 13.34 -29.93
CA SER A 209 -0.64 12.14 -30.64
C SER A 209 0.16 11.82 -31.92
N ARG A 210 0.10 10.54 -32.30
CA ARG A 210 0.46 9.95 -33.61
C ARG A 210 -0.51 8.78 -33.90
N ARG A 211 -0.78 8.44 -35.17
CA ARG A 211 -1.57 7.24 -35.51
C ARG A 211 -0.86 5.98 -35.00
N GLU A 212 -1.64 4.99 -34.55
CA GLU A 212 -1.13 3.67 -34.14
C GLU A 212 -0.72 2.82 -35.34
N ASP A 213 -1.58 2.79 -36.36
CA ASP A 213 -1.33 2.13 -37.63
C ASP A 213 -1.03 3.16 -38.72
N LEU A 214 0.12 3.01 -39.38
CA LEU A 214 0.54 3.84 -40.50
C LEU A 214 0.00 3.35 -41.85
N THR A 215 -0.58 2.14 -41.91
CA THR A 215 -1.01 1.46 -43.14
C THR A 215 -2.47 1.72 -43.51
N ASP A 216 -3.34 2.05 -42.55
CA ASP A 216 -4.74 2.41 -42.80
C ASP A 216 -4.81 3.72 -43.63
N PRO A 217 -5.32 3.68 -44.88
CA PRO A 217 -5.41 4.84 -45.75
C PRO A 217 -6.68 5.67 -45.50
N SER A 218 -7.57 5.25 -44.59
CA SER A 218 -8.82 5.96 -44.34
C SER A 218 -8.64 7.20 -43.47
N GLU A 219 -9.45 8.22 -43.75
CA GLU A 219 -9.72 9.37 -42.88
C GLU A 219 -11.07 9.24 -42.17
N SER A 220 -11.75 8.10 -42.37
CA SER A 220 -13.14 7.85 -41.96
C SER A 220 -13.35 6.58 -41.12
N GLY A 221 -12.30 5.76 -40.92
CA GLY A 221 -12.30 4.68 -39.96
C GLY A 221 -12.10 5.16 -38.52
N ALA A 222 -12.44 4.32 -37.54
CA ALA A 222 -12.17 4.59 -36.13
C ALA A 222 -10.68 4.35 -35.80
N ALA A 223 -9.82 5.24 -36.29
CA ALA A 223 -8.37 5.13 -36.14
C ALA A 223 -7.95 5.25 -34.66
N ILE A 224 -7.07 4.35 -34.23
CA ILE A 224 -6.45 4.39 -32.89
C ILE A 224 -5.21 5.29 -32.95
N TRP A 225 -5.01 6.11 -31.93
CA TRP A 225 -3.86 7.01 -31.78
C TRP A 225 -3.09 6.73 -30.49
N GLN A 226 -1.77 6.91 -30.56
CA GLN A 226 -0.86 6.84 -29.42
C GLN A 226 -0.39 8.24 -29.04
N VAL A 227 -0.54 8.61 -27.76
CA VAL A 227 -0.09 9.87 -27.16
C VAL A 227 1.25 9.63 -26.45
N ASP A 228 2.20 10.54 -26.69
CA ASP A 228 3.58 10.41 -26.22
C ASP A 228 3.70 10.59 -24.70
N SER A 229 3.77 9.48 -23.95
CA SER A 229 3.67 9.54 -22.49
C SER A 229 4.88 10.21 -21.82
N ASP A 230 6.10 10.13 -22.39
CA ASP A 230 7.26 10.86 -21.85
C ASP A 230 7.09 12.38 -21.93
N GLN A 231 6.47 12.90 -23.00
CA GLN A 231 6.20 14.34 -23.14
C GLN A 231 5.00 14.77 -22.28
N MET A 232 3.95 13.95 -22.19
CA MET A 232 2.82 14.21 -21.31
C MET A 232 3.22 14.20 -19.83
N GLU A 233 4.10 13.27 -19.43
CA GLU A 233 4.68 13.21 -18.08
C GLU A 233 5.49 14.48 -17.77
N HIS A 234 6.13 15.10 -18.76
CA HIS A 234 6.77 16.41 -18.57
C HIS A 234 5.76 17.52 -18.28
N VAL A 235 4.64 17.60 -19.01
CA VAL A 235 3.56 18.60 -18.78
C VAL A 235 2.96 18.45 -17.37
N PHE A 236 2.69 17.23 -16.91
CA PHE A 236 2.27 17.00 -15.52
C PHE A 236 3.34 17.40 -14.52
N SER A 237 4.62 17.13 -14.79
CA SER A 237 5.72 17.50 -13.87
C SER A 237 5.85 19.02 -13.70
N THR A 238 5.64 19.83 -14.74
CA THR A 238 5.72 21.30 -14.64
C THR A 238 4.48 21.89 -13.97
N LEU A 239 3.30 21.27 -14.11
CA LEU A 239 2.12 21.64 -13.33
C LEU A 239 2.31 21.36 -11.84
N VAL A 240 2.76 20.16 -11.47
CA VAL A 240 3.04 19.79 -10.06
C VAL A 240 4.08 20.73 -9.44
N ASP A 241 5.11 21.12 -10.20
CA ASP A 241 6.11 22.09 -9.76
C ASP A 241 5.57 23.51 -9.63
N HIS A 242 4.71 23.96 -10.55
CA HIS A 242 4.08 25.28 -10.51
C HIS A 242 3.16 25.44 -9.29
N LEU A 243 2.38 24.41 -8.97
CA LEU A 243 1.45 24.38 -7.83
C LEU A 243 2.14 24.15 -6.46
N GLN A 244 3.38 23.68 -6.48
CA GLN A 244 4.20 23.33 -5.30
C GLN A 244 3.58 22.24 -4.43
N ILE A 245 3.02 21.19 -5.07
CA ILE A 245 2.30 20.08 -4.42
C ILE A 245 3.10 18.76 -4.34
N GLN A 246 4.44 18.86 -4.28
CA GLN A 246 5.34 17.69 -4.15
C GLN A 246 5.34 17.01 -2.77
N GLU A 247 4.80 17.69 -1.74
CA GLU A 247 4.61 17.13 -0.39
C GLU A 247 3.35 16.26 -0.24
N ALA A 248 2.66 15.96 -1.35
CA ALA A 248 1.52 15.05 -1.42
C ALA A 248 1.64 14.08 -2.60
N TYR A 249 0.87 12.99 -2.57
CA TYR A 249 0.70 12.10 -3.72
C TYR A 249 -0.43 12.60 -4.63
N ASN A 250 -0.16 12.82 -5.91
CA ASN A 250 -1.09 13.48 -6.83
C ASN A 250 -1.71 12.48 -7.80
N ILE A 251 -3.01 12.23 -7.71
CA ILE A 251 -3.76 11.45 -8.72
C ILE A 251 -4.60 12.41 -9.54
N PHE A 252 -4.31 12.53 -10.83
CA PHE A 252 -5.07 13.34 -11.78
C PHE A 252 -6.20 12.50 -12.42
N ILE A 253 -7.40 13.06 -12.51
CA ILE A 253 -8.56 12.45 -13.16
C ILE A 253 -8.99 13.38 -14.30
N LEU A 254 -8.86 12.91 -15.54
CA LEU A 254 -9.11 13.70 -16.75
C LEU A 254 -10.44 13.32 -17.41
N ASN A 255 -11.22 14.33 -17.78
CA ASN A 255 -12.39 14.23 -18.64
C ASN A 255 -12.32 15.29 -19.76
N PRO A 256 -11.34 15.21 -20.69
CA PRO A 256 -11.24 16.15 -21.82
C PRO A 256 -12.42 16.00 -22.78
N LYS A 257 -12.63 16.96 -23.67
CA LYS A 257 -13.48 16.75 -24.86
C LYS A 257 -12.83 15.69 -25.79
N PRO A 258 -13.62 14.81 -26.42
CA PRO A 258 -13.09 13.92 -27.46
C PRO A 258 -12.57 14.74 -28.64
N ILE A 259 -11.39 14.37 -29.16
CA ILE A 259 -10.67 15.10 -30.22
C ILE A 259 -11.54 15.20 -31.49
N GLU A 260 -12.13 14.07 -31.88
CA GLU A 260 -13.06 13.89 -32.99
C GLU A 260 -14.06 12.80 -32.63
N LYS A 261 -15.19 12.70 -33.35
CA LYS A 261 -16.32 11.80 -32.98
C LYS A 261 -16.04 10.30 -33.05
N SER A 262 -14.92 9.87 -33.63
CA SER A 262 -14.57 8.45 -33.87
C SER A 262 -13.14 8.10 -33.49
N THR A 263 -12.43 8.99 -32.80
CA THR A 263 -10.97 8.90 -32.60
C THR A 263 -10.64 8.34 -31.21
N GLN A 264 -10.31 7.05 -31.16
CA GLN A 264 -9.82 6.37 -29.95
C GLN A 264 -8.35 6.69 -29.74
N TYR A 265 -7.93 6.95 -28.49
CA TYR A 265 -6.52 7.20 -28.18
C TYR A 265 -6.08 6.58 -26.85
N GLY A 266 -4.77 6.45 -26.67
CA GLY A 266 -4.14 5.98 -25.43
C GLY A 266 -2.70 6.43 -25.30
N TYR A 267 -2.13 6.26 -24.11
CA TYR A 267 -0.78 6.69 -23.77
C TYR A 267 0.21 5.53 -23.97
N ARG A 268 1.35 5.81 -24.63
CA ARG A 268 2.47 4.87 -24.79
C ARG A 268 3.81 5.61 -24.70
N LYS A 269 4.82 4.93 -24.15
CA LYS A 269 6.24 5.30 -24.30
C LYS A 269 6.87 4.57 -25.50
N GLY A 270 7.56 5.32 -26.35
CA GLY A 270 8.28 4.78 -27.51
C GLY A 270 7.48 4.78 -28.81
N PHE A 271 7.34 3.60 -29.43
CA PHE A 271 6.83 3.41 -30.80
C PHE A 271 5.68 2.39 -30.88
N SER A 272 4.87 2.47 -31.93
CA SER A 272 3.93 1.41 -32.33
C SER A 272 4.62 0.34 -33.18
N GLU A 273 3.96 -0.82 -33.35
CA GLU A 273 4.54 -1.91 -34.16
C GLU A 273 4.62 -1.53 -35.65
N SER A 274 3.75 -0.63 -36.14
CA SER A 274 3.83 -0.13 -37.52
C SER A 274 4.99 0.86 -37.72
N GLU A 275 5.27 1.73 -36.73
CA GLU A 275 6.49 2.56 -36.70
C GLU A 275 7.76 1.70 -36.66
N ILE A 276 7.77 0.63 -35.85
CA ILE A 276 8.89 -0.32 -35.75
C ILE A 276 9.10 -1.11 -37.06
N ASN A 277 8.02 -1.52 -37.74
CA ASN A 277 8.11 -2.19 -39.03
C ASN A 277 8.69 -1.27 -40.10
N LEU A 278 8.22 -0.02 -40.20
CA LEU A 278 8.78 0.97 -41.14
C LEU A 278 10.27 1.26 -40.84
N LEU A 279 10.65 1.36 -39.56
CA LEU A 279 12.05 1.46 -39.15
C LEU A 279 12.87 0.22 -39.53
N ARG A 280 12.29 -0.99 -39.49
CA ARG A 280 12.98 -2.24 -39.84
C ARG A 280 13.23 -2.33 -41.34
N GLU A 281 12.30 -1.87 -42.16
CA GLU A 281 12.40 -1.85 -43.63
C GLU A 281 13.35 -0.73 -44.12
N ASN A 282 13.16 0.49 -43.63
CA ASN A 282 13.83 1.68 -44.16
C ASN A 282 15.27 1.86 -43.61
N LYS A 283 16.25 1.24 -44.29
CA LYS A 283 17.67 1.33 -43.89
C LYS A 283 18.28 2.73 -44.03
N THR A 284 17.78 3.60 -44.92
CA THR A 284 18.30 4.97 -45.03
C THR A 284 17.84 5.83 -43.86
N LEU A 285 16.62 5.61 -43.37
CA LEU A 285 16.13 6.18 -42.11
C LEU A 285 16.96 5.70 -40.91
N GLN A 286 17.27 4.40 -40.80
CA GLN A 286 18.18 3.89 -39.77
C GLN A 286 19.55 4.59 -39.79
N ALA A 287 20.16 4.73 -40.97
CA ALA A 287 21.46 5.40 -41.12
C ALA A 287 21.40 6.91 -40.76
N ARG A 288 20.31 7.60 -41.14
CA ARG A 288 20.05 9.00 -40.77
C ARG A 288 19.89 9.15 -39.25
N ILE A 289 19.18 8.23 -38.60
CA ILE A 289 19.03 8.19 -37.13
C ILE A 289 20.40 7.95 -36.45
N HIS A 290 21.22 7.03 -36.95
CA HIS A 290 22.55 6.75 -36.38
C HIS A 290 23.52 7.95 -36.51
N GLN A 291 23.36 8.80 -37.53
CA GLN A 291 24.16 10.02 -37.71
C GLN A 291 23.58 11.27 -37.02
N SER A 292 22.46 11.12 -36.31
CA SER A 292 21.76 12.23 -35.65
C SER A 292 22.55 12.87 -34.51
N LYS A 293 22.16 14.10 -34.16
CA LYS A 293 22.63 14.84 -32.98
C LYS A 293 21.42 15.34 -32.20
N ARG A 294 21.62 15.64 -30.91
CA ARG A 294 20.60 16.28 -30.07
C ARG A 294 20.13 17.60 -30.70
N ASP A 295 18.86 17.65 -31.12
CA ASP A 295 18.17 18.90 -31.44
C ASP A 295 17.27 19.30 -30.25
N PRO A 296 17.53 20.43 -29.57
CA PRO A 296 16.69 20.92 -28.48
C PRO A 296 15.22 21.14 -28.88
N LYS A 297 14.93 21.45 -30.16
CA LYS A 297 13.58 21.74 -30.65
C LYS A 297 12.64 20.53 -30.61
N LEU A 298 13.18 19.32 -30.45
CA LEU A 298 12.39 18.10 -30.38
C LEU A 298 11.88 17.78 -28.97
N TYR A 299 12.10 18.66 -27.99
CA TYR A 299 11.61 18.53 -26.63
C TYR A 299 10.65 19.70 -26.33
N LEU A 300 9.59 19.47 -25.56
CA LEU A 300 8.81 20.58 -25.00
C LEU A 300 9.68 21.35 -24.01
N ASP A 301 10.01 22.61 -24.34
CA ASP A 301 10.74 23.52 -23.46
C ASP A 301 9.74 24.33 -22.64
N ILE A 302 9.29 23.75 -21.51
CA ILE A 302 8.39 24.39 -20.56
C ILE A 302 9.20 24.72 -19.30
N GLU A 303 9.44 26.01 -19.05
CA GLU A 303 10.16 26.45 -17.87
C GLU A 303 9.48 25.92 -16.59
N LYS A 304 10.28 25.33 -15.68
CA LYS A 304 9.79 24.97 -14.34
C LYS A 304 9.42 26.26 -13.60
N GLY A 305 8.15 26.41 -13.25
CA GLY A 305 7.56 27.67 -12.79
C GLY A 305 8.29 28.29 -11.60
N VAL A 306 8.85 29.49 -11.80
CA VAL A 306 9.57 30.22 -10.76
C VAL A 306 8.59 30.91 -9.79
N ASN A 307 8.34 30.27 -8.64
CA ASN A 307 7.72 30.82 -7.42
C ASN A 307 6.58 31.85 -7.62
N LYS A 308 5.34 31.38 -7.83
CA LYS A 308 4.12 32.22 -7.83
C LYS A 308 3.08 31.81 -6.77
N ARG A 309 3.59 31.52 -5.56
CA ARG A 309 2.88 31.00 -4.36
C ARG A 309 2.46 29.52 -4.50
N PRO A 310 2.52 28.73 -3.42
CA PRO A 310 1.98 27.37 -3.42
C PRO A 310 0.45 27.40 -3.40
N LEU A 311 -0.19 26.32 -3.87
CA LEU A 311 -1.64 26.14 -3.77
C LEU A 311 -2.13 26.13 -2.30
N TYR A 312 -1.29 25.67 -1.38
CA TYR A 312 -1.49 25.72 0.07
C TYR A 312 -0.13 25.69 0.79
N GLU A 313 -0.01 26.35 1.95
CA GLU A 313 1.24 26.32 2.74
C GLU A 313 1.48 24.97 3.44
N ASN A 314 0.42 24.21 3.69
CA ASN A 314 0.43 22.90 4.35
C ASN A 314 -0.72 22.06 3.78
N HIS A 315 -0.51 20.75 3.55
CA HIS A 315 -1.59 19.86 3.13
C HIS A 315 -2.71 19.81 4.19
N PRO A 316 -4.00 19.96 3.80
CA PRO A 316 -5.13 19.97 4.74
C PRO A 316 -5.36 18.60 5.38
N LEU A 317 -5.48 18.59 6.71
CA LEU A 317 -5.40 17.37 7.53
C LEU A 317 -6.74 16.70 7.82
N SER A 318 -7.86 17.22 7.31
CA SER A 318 -9.15 16.55 7.41
C SER A 318 -9.15 15.25 6.58
N SER A 319 -10.11 14.36 6.86
CA SER A 319 -10.34 13.17 6.03
C SER A 319 -10.55 13.56 4.57
N PHE A 320 -11.43 14.54 4.34
CA PHE A 320 -11.62 15.19 3.05
C PHE A 320 -11.50 16.72 3.16
N SER A 321 -11.02 17.37 2.11
CA SER A 321 -11.18 18.81 1.90
C SER A 321 -11.33 19.14 0.40
N TRP A 322 -11.87 20.32 0.09
CA TRP A 322 -12.08 20.80 -1.27
C TRP A 322 -11.37 22.15 -1.52
N THR A 323 -10.69 22.28 -2.66
CA THR A 323 -10.36 23.59 -3.25
C THR A 323 -10.70 23.62 -4.75
N THR A 324 -11.12 24.80 -5.22
CA THR A 324 -11.24 25.10 -6.67
C THR A 324 -10.15 26.10 -7.04
N THR A 325 -9.52 25.93 -8.21
CA THR A 325 -8.37 26.77 -8.62
C THR A 325 -8.70 28.21 -9.01
N ASP A 326 -9.97 28.62 -8.99
CA ASP A 326 -10.45 29.94 -9.42
C ASP A 326 -9.75 31.14 -8.74
N ASN A 327 -9.09 30.91 -7.60
CA ASN A 327 -8.36 31.91 -6.82
C ASN A 327 -6.83 31.94 -7.09
N VAL A 328 -6.33 31.17 -8.05
CA VAL A 328 -4.89 31.05 -8.38
C VAL A 328 -4.61 31.55 -9.79
N ASP A 329 -3.55 32.33 -9.97
CA ASP A 329 -3.15 32.86 -11.28
C ASP A 329 -2.44 31.80 -12.14
N MET A 330 -3.25 30.99 -12.82
CA MET A 330 -2.83 29.96 -13.77
C MET A 330 -2.58 30.54 -15.18
N GLY A 331 -2.79 31.84 -15.39
CA GLY A 331 -2.77 32.47 -16.72
C GLY A 331 -1.39 32.38 -17.38
N ASP A 332 -0.34 32.69 -16.63
CA ASP A 332 1.04 32.64 -17.14
C ASP A 332 1.49 31.21 -17.48
N TRP A 333 1.26 30.22 -16.60
CA TRP A 333 1.66 28.83 -16.85
C TRP A 333 0.90 28.21 -18.03
N SER A 334 -0.43 28.40 -18.08
CA SER A 334 -1.24 27.85 -19.16
C SER A 334 -0.92 28.50 -20.51
N LYS A 335 -0.60 29.80 -20.52
CA LYS A 335 -0.09 30.51 -21.71
C LYS A 335 1.26 29.96 -22.15
N GLN A 336 2.26 29.85 -21.26
CA GLN A 336 3.58 29.31 -21.58
C GLN A 336 3.48 27.89 -22.17
N CYS A 337 2.62 27.03 -21.61
CA CYS A 337 2.39 25.69 -22.14
C CYS A 337 1.70 25.71 -23.51
N LYS A 338 0.67 26.55 -23.72
CA LYS A 338 0.00 26.73 -25.02
C LYS A 338 0.96 27.25 -26.10
N GLU A 339 1.88 28.16 -25.76
CA GLU A 339 2.92 28.66 -26.67
C GLU A 339 3.94 27.57 -27.04
N ALA A 340 4.42 26.79 -26.07
CA ALA A 340 5.33 25.66 -26.31
C ALA A 340 4.67 24.56 -27.17
N LEU A 341 3.42 24.19 -26.87
CA LEU A 341 2.63 23.21 -27.65
C LEU A 341 2.38 23.71 -29.08
N SER A 342 2.05 24.99 -29.26
CA SER A 342 1.88 25.59 -30.60
C SER A 342 3.17 25.55 -31.42
N GLY A 343 4.32 25.83 -30.78
CA GLY A 343 5.64 25.67 -31.41
C GLY A 343 5.91 24.22 -31.85
N PHE A 344 5.51 23.25 -31.03
CA PHE A 344 5.66 21.82 -31.33
C PHE A 344 4.70 21.33 -32.44
N GLU A 345 3.47 21.87 -32.50
CA GLU A 345 2.51 21.64 -33.58
C GLU A 345 3.06 22.16 -34.92
N LEU A 346 3.63 23.38 -34.94
CA LEU A 346 4.32 23.95 -36.11
C LEU A 346 5.56 23.14 -36.53
N LEU A 347 6.27 22.51 -35.58
CA LEU A 347 7.41 21.63 -35.88
C LEU A 347 6.99 20.26 -36.42
N LYS A 348 5.73 19.83 -36.24
CA LYS A 348 5.17 18.61 -36.86
C LYS A 348 4.48 18.90 -38.20
N ALA A 349 3.91 20.09 -38.39
CA ALA A 349 3.14 20.46 -39.58
C ALA A 349 3.95 20.25 -40.87
N GLY A 350 3.38 19.49 -41.81
CA GLY A 350 3.98 19.24 -43.13
C GLY A 350 5.14 18.24 -43.17
N LYS A 351 5.49 17.58 -42.06
CA LYS A 351 6.50 16.49 -42.05
C LYS A 351 5.95 15.19 -42.63
N SER A 352 6.85 14.38 -43.20
CA SER A 352 6.56 13.01 -43.61
C SER A 352 6.35 12.08 -42.40
N LYS A 353 5.76 10.90 -42.62
CA LYS A 353 5.65 9.85 -41.57
C LYS A 353 7.05 9.46 -41.05
N GLU A 354 7.99 9.36 -41.98
CA GLU A 354 9.40 9.04 -41.75
C GLU A 354 10.13 10.11 -40.92
N ASP A 355 9.86 11.39 -41.16
CA ASP A 355 10.44 12.50 -40.39
C ASP A 355 9.91 12.56 -38.95
N ILE A 356 8.62 12.27 -38.74
CA ILE A 356 8.01 12.20 -37.40
C ILE A 356 8.63 11.06 -36.59
N ILE A 357 8.90 9.92 -37.23
CA ILE A 357 9.55 8.76 -36.59
C ILE A 357 11.04 9.01 -36.37
N TYR A 358 11.72 9.70 -37.30
CA TYR A 358 13.09 10.21 -37.11
C TYR A 358 13.17 11.08 -35.87
N ASP A 359 12.29 12.08 -35.73
CA ASP A 359 12.26 12.98 -34.58
C ASP A 359 12.07 12.20 -33.26
N LYS A 360 11.13 11.24 -33.23
CA LYS A 360 10.92 10.40 -32.03
C LYS A 360 12.14 9.54 -31.69
N ALA A 361 12.83 8.99 -32.69
CA ALA A 361 14.08 8.26 -32.48
C ALA A 361 15.19 9.17 -31.92
N VAL A 362 15.32 10.40 -32.43
CA VAL A 362 16.28 11.40 -31.93
C VAL A 362 15.96 11.82 -30.49
N GLN A 363 14.68 12.00 -30.14
CA GLN A 363 14.25 12.26 -28.77
C GLN A 363 14.73 11.18 -27.78
N ILE A 364 14.57 9.90 -28.16
CA ILE A 364 14.97 8.74 -27.33
C ILE A 364 16.50 8.63 -27.25
N LEU A 365 17.21 8.76 -28.38
CA LEU A 365 18.67 8.61 -28.41
C LEU A 365 19.42 9.74 -27.70
N HIS A 366 18.91 10.98 -27.75
CA HIS A 366 19.62 12.16 -27.22
C HIS A 366 18.94 12.79 -25.99
N GLY A 367 17.87 12.17 -25.48
CA GLY A 367 17.10 12.65 -24.33
C GLY A 367 17.64 12.15 -22.99
N ALA A 368 16.73 11.87 -22.06
CA ALA A 368 17.08 11.20 -20.82
C ALA A 368 17.54 9.77 -21.11
N LYS A 369 18.80 9.44 -20.81
CA LYS A 369 19.32 8.07 -20.92
C LYS A 369 18.56 7.15 -19.97
N ASP A 370 17.57 6.43 -20.49
CA ASP A 370 16.78 5.42 -19.78
C ASP A 370 16.81 4.08 -20.53
N GLU A 371 15.93 3.13 -20.18
CA GLU A 371 15.95 1.82 -20.83
C GLU A 371 15.61 1.88 -22.31
N LEU A 372 14.71 2.76 -22.74
CA LEU A 372 14.32 2.82 -24.14
C LEU A 372 15.47 3.38 -25.00
N HIS A 373 16.32 4.22 -24.43
CA HIS A 373 17.62 4.61 -25.00
C HIS A 373 18.56 3.41 -25.17
N ASP A 374 18.83 2.64 -24.10
CA ASP A 374 19.68 1.44 -24.16
C ASP A 374 19.13 0.38 -25.15
N VAL A 375 17.81 0.21 -25.21
CA VAL A 375 17.13 -0.70 -26.14
C VAL A 375 17.24 -0.21 -27.57
N LEU A 376 16.93 1.07 -27.86
CA LEU A 376 16.98 1.61 -29.22
C LEU A 376 18.41 1.67 -29.77
N GLU A 377 19.40 2.08 -28.96
CA GLU A 377 20.81 2.05 -29.35
C GLU A 377 21.25 0.62 -29.72
N SER A 378 20.94 -0.37 -28.87
CA SER A 378 21.28 -1.77 -29.14
C SER A 378 20.47 -2.40 -30.29
N ALA A 379 19.25 -1.93 -30.53
CA ALA A 379 18.43 -2.36 -31.66
C ALA A 379 18.99 -1.82 -32.99
N LEU A 380 19.37 -0.55 -33.07
CA LEU A 380 19.97 0.08 -34.26
C LEU A 380 21.35 -0.51 -34.63
N MET A 381 22.08 -1.04 -33.64
CA MET A 381 23.31 -1.83 -33.87
C MET A 381 23.04 -3.22 -34.48
N SER A 382 21.78 -3.67 -34.53
CA SER A 382 21.36 -4.90 -35.19
C SER A 382 20.60 -4.58 -36.49
N SER A 383 20.90 -5.29 -37.58
CA SER A 383 20.27 -5.04 -38.88
C SER A 383 18.73 -5.16 -38.86
N ASP A 384 18.19 -5.93 -37.93
CA ASP A 384 16.80 -6.38 -37.90
C ASP A 384 15.97 -5.71 -36.77
N LEU A 385 16.57 -4.79 -36.01
CA LEU A 385 16.01 -4.12 -34.82
C LEU A 385 15.57 -5.11 -33.71
N LYS A 386 16.42 -6.08 -33.37
CA LYS A 386 16.10 -7.16 -32.43
C LYS A 386 15.91 -6.67 -31.00
N GLY A 387 14.87 -7.19 -30.33
CA GLY A 387 14.44 -6.79 -28.98
C GLY A 387 13.60 -5.51 -28.92
N LEU A 388 13.47 -4.74 -30.01
CA LEU A 388 12.56 -3.60 -30.10
C LEU A 388 11.15 -4.10 -30.45
N HIS A 389 10.20 -3.85 -29.55
CA HIS A 389 8.78 -4.25 -29.65
C HIS A 389 7.92 -3.09 -29.14
N ALA A 390 6.69 -2.96 -29.65
CA ALA A 390 5.77 -1.95 -29.14
C ALA A 390 5.40 -2.19 -27.67
N GLU A 391 5.28 -1.11 -26.89
CA GLU A 391 4.78 -1.16 -25.51
C GLU A 391 3.23 -1.19 -25.48
N CYS A 392 2.64 -1.41 -24.31
CA CYS A 392 1.18 -1.42 -24.15
C CYS A 392 0.61 0.01 -24.27
N LEU A 393 -0.57 0.13 -24.87
CA LEU A 393 -1.38 1.36 -24.83
C LEU A 393 -2.26 1.32 -23.58
N THR A 394 -2.20 2.38 -22.77
CA THR A 394 -2.97 2.49 -21.52
C THR A 394 -3.72 3.81 -21.44
N ASP A 395 -4.77 3.84 -20.63
CA ASP A 395 -5.59 5.01 -20.25
C ASP A 395 -5.27 5.49 -18.81
N ILE A 396 -4.44 4.73 -18.10
CA ILE A 396 -3.85 5.05 -16.80
C ILE A 396 -2.32 5.09 -16.94
N TRP A 397 -1.64 6.02 -16.26
CA TRP A 397 -0.17 6.07 -16.19
C TRP A 397 0.33 6.43 -14.79
N VAL A 398 1.34 5.69 -14.30
CA VAL A 398 2.11 6.05 -13.10
C VAL A 398 3.43 6.70 -13.57
N GLY A 399 3.62 7.97 -13.24
CA GLY A 399 4.82 8.73 -13.62
C GLY A 399 6.06 8.34 -12.81
N ARG A 400 7.21 8.94 -13.17
CA ARG A 400 8.46 8.77 -12.41
C ARG A 400 8.40 9.48 -11.05
N ASN A 401 7.69 10.60 -10.96
CA ASN A 401 7.54 11.39 -9.73
C ASN A 401 6.31 10.95 -8.91
N ARG A 402 6.00 11.63 -7.80
CA ARG A 402 4.78 11.46 -6.97
C ARG A 402 3.46 11.87 -7.66
N PHE A 403 3.27 11.51 -8.93
CA PHE A 403 1.97 11.63 -9.59
C PHE A 403 1.62 10.47 -10.53
N ALA A 404 0.33 10.20 -10.63
CA ALA A 404 -0.28 9.31 -11.61
C ALA A 404 -1.49 10.00 -12.23
N PHE A 405 -1.92 9.55 -13.41
CA PHE A 405 -3.14 10.05 -14.05
C PHE A 405 -4.03 8.92 -14.57
N VAL A 406 -5.34 9.20 -14.60
CA VAL A 406 -6.40 8.38 -15.15
C VAL A 406 -7.17 9.26 -16.15
N ASP A 407 -7.25 8.83 -17.40
CA ASP A 407 -8.03 9.49 -18.44
C ASP A 407 -9.30 8.69 -18.72
N LEU A 408 -10.47 9.27 -18.41
CA LEU A 408 -11.76 8.59 -18.55
C LEU A 408 -12.29 8.59 -20.00
N THR A 409 -11.54 9.17 -20.94
CA THR A 409 -11.90 9.27 -22.36
C THR A 409 -10.93 8.55 -23.29
N ALA A 410 -9.72 8.25 -22.81
CA ALA A 410 -8.82 7.32 -23.46
C ALA A 410 -9.36 5.87 -23.39
N GLY A 411 -8.93 5.02 -24.32
CA GLY A 411 -9.38 3.64 -24.39
C GLY A 411 -10.75 3.45 -25.05
N PRO A 412 -11.46 2.35 -24.77
CA PRO A 412 -11.14 1.35 -23.74
C PRO A 412 -9.89 0.52 -24.08
N PHE A 413 -9.10 0.21 -23.05
CA PHE A 413 -7.99 -0.74 -23.11
C PHE A 413 -8.15 -1.88 -22.10
N SER A 414 -7.37 -2.95 -22.28
CA SER A 414 -7.42 -4.16 -21.44
C SER A 414 -6.02 -4.77 -21.26
N TRP A 415 -5.72 -5.27 -20.06
CA TRP A 415 -4.44 -5.93 -19.77
C TRP A 415 -4.49 -6.82 -18.53
N GLY A 416 -3.60 -7.82 -18.49
CA GLY A 416 -3.49 -8.79 -17.41
C GLY A 416 -3.25 -10.22 -17.92
N PRO A 417 -3.42 -11.25 -17.08
CA PRO A 417 -3.33 -12.64 -17.49
C PRO A 417 -4.20 -13.01 -18.70
N ALA A 418 -3.62 -13.77 -19.63
CA ALA A 418 -4.20 -14.18 -20.92
C ALA A 418 -5.49 -15.02 -20.86
N VAL A 419 -5.97 -15.35 -19.67
CA VAL A 419 -6.90 -16.47 -19.37
C VAL A 419 -8.08 -16.04 -18.52
N GLY A 420 -8.25 -14.74 -18.29
CA GLY A 420 -9.16 -14.20 -17.29
C GLY A 420 -8.63 -14.37 -15.86
N GLY A 421 -9.35 -13.78 -14.91
CA GLY A 421 -9.01 -13.77 -13.48
C GLY A 421 -9.67 -12.59 -12.76
N ASP A 422 -9.78 -12.70 -11.44
CA ASP A 422 -10.22 -11.58 -10.60
C ASP A 422 -9.22 -10.41 -10.78
N GLY A 423 -9.72 -9.18 -10.97
CA GLY A 423 -8.88 -7.98 -11.10
C GLY A 423 -8.14 -7.81 -12.45
N VAL A 424 -8.47 -8.56 -13.50
CA VAL A 424 -7.99 -8.25 -14.87
C VAL A 424 -8.55 -6.89 -15.31
N ARG A 425 -7.73 -6.04 -15.95
CA ARG A 425 -8.19 -4.76 -16.49
C ARG A 425 -8.99 -5.00 -17.76
N THR A 426 -10.27 -4.62 -17.75
CA THR A 426 -11.21 -4.70 -18.88
C THR A 426 -11.90 -3.35 -19.09
N GLU A 427 -12.69 -3.20 -20.16
CA GLU A 427 -13.40 -1.95 -20.46
C GLU A 427 -14.43 -1.50 -19.41
N LEU A 428 -14.75 -2.35 -18.43
CA LEU A 428 -15.70 -2.07 -17.34
C LEU A 428 -15.01 -1.60 -16.05
N THR A 429 -13.67 -1.71 -15.96
CA THR A 429 -12.92 -1.42 -14.73
C THR A 429 -12.84 0.07 -14.40
N LEU A 430 -12.83 0.96 -15.41
CA LEU A 430 -12.90 2.41 -15.19
C LEU A 430 -14.32 2.94 -15.39
N PRO A 431 -14.72 3.99 -14.64
CA PRO A 431 -16.00 4.68 -14.86
C PRO A 431 -15.97 5.43 -16.20
N ASN A 432 -16.83 5.04 -17.13
CA ASN A 432 -16.91 5.65 -18.46
C ASN A 432 -18.04 6.69 -18.52
N VAL A 433 -17.67 7.98 -18.67
CA VAL A 433 -18.62 9.11 -18.71
C VAL A 433 -19.61 8.97 -19.88
N ALA A 434 -19.15 8.49 -21.04
CA ALA A 434 -19.99 8.32 -22.22
C ALA A 434 -21.04 7.21 -22.04
N LYS A 435 -20.67 6.05 -21.49
CA LYS A 435 -21.60 4.93 -21.23
C LYS A 435 -22.63 5.26 -20.14
N THR A 436 -22.24 6.08 -19.16
CA THR A 436 -23.05 6.33 -17.95
C THR A 436 -23.90 7.60 -18.06
N VAL A 437 -23.41 8.64 -18.75
CA VAL A 437 -24.04 9.98 -18.80
C VAL A 437 -24.15 10.52 -20.24
N GLY A 438 -23.51 9.88 -21.22
CA GLY A 438 -23.64 10.25 -22.62
C GLY A 438 -24.98 9.82 -23.21
N ALA A 439 -25.59 10.71 -24.00
CA ALA A 439 -26.70 10.32 -24.87
C ALA A 439 -26.21 9.30 -25.90
N VAL A 440 -26.82 8.11 -25.88
CA VAL A 440 -26.53 7.06 -26.87
C VAL A 440 -27.14 7.43 -28.22
N ALA A 441 -26.70 6.76 -29.30
CA ALA A 441 -27.29 6.91 -30.64
C ALA A 441 -28.83 6.81 -30.61
N GLU A 442 -29.49 7.49 -31.55
CA GLU A 442 -30.96 7.53 -31.65
C GLU A 442 -31.54 6.18 -32.09
N ILE A 443 -31.61 5.22 -31.15
CA ILE A 443 -32.25 3.92 -31.34
C ILE A 443 -33.76 4.09 -31.59
N THR A 444 -34.31 3.15 -32.38
CA THR A 444 -35.75 3.02 -32.66
C THR A 444 -36.53 2.63 -31.40
N GLU A 445 -37.87 2.66 -31.48
CA GLU A 445 -38.72 2.35 -30.33
C GLU A 445 -38.68 0.84 -29.98
N GLU A 446 -38.51 -0.04 -30.97
CA GLU A 446 -38.36 -1.49 -30.80
C GLU A 446 -37.01 -1.84 -30.13
N GLU A 447 -35.90 -1.29 -30.62
CA GLU A 447 -34.57 -1.41 -30.00
C GLU A 447 -34.51 -0.79 -28.59
N ALA A 448 -35.31 0.25 -28.34
CA ALA A 448 -35.42 0.89 -27.04
C ALA A 448 -36.15 0.00 -26.03
N GLU A 449 -37.21 -0.69 -26.43
CA GLU A 449 -37.91 -1.65 -25.57
C GLU A 449 -37.05 -2.88 -25.28
N GLU A 450 -36.37 -3.45 -26.29
CA GLU A 450 -35.44 -4.57 -26.09
C GLU A 450 -34.27 -4.19 -25.15
N SER A 451 -33.63 -3.03 -25.37
CA SER A 451 -32.56 -2.54 -24.49
C SER A 451 -33.04 -2.23 -23.07
N LEU A 452 -34.30 -1.84 -22.88
CA LEU A 452 -34.89 -1.66 -21.55
C LEU A 452 -35.10 -3.03 -20.86
N GLN A 453 -35.69 -3.99 -21.56
CA GLN A 453 -35.92 -5.34 -21.04
C GLN A 453 -34.61 -6.04 -20.65
N ASP A 454 -33.55 -5.92 -21.45
CA ASP A 454 -32.23 -6.46 -21.10
C ASP A 454 -31.57 -5.71 -19.93
N THR A 455 -31.72 -4.38 -19.82
CA THR A 455 -31.20 -3.62 -18.66
C THR A 455 -31.90 -4.03 -17.35
N ILE A 456 -33.23 -4.21 -17.39
CA ILE A 456 -34.02 -4.76 -16.28
C ILE A 456 -33.50 -6.17 -15.96
N ARG A 457 -33.41 -7.04 -16.97
CA ARG A 457 -33.03 -8.44 -16.80
C ARG A 457 -31.62 -8.60 -16.21
N GLU A 458 -30.65 -7.82 -16.66
CA GLU A 458 -29.29 -7.81 -16.11
C GLU A 458 -29.33 -7.42 -14.62
N ARG A 459 -29.89 -6.26 -14.28
CA ARG A 459 -29.92 -5.75 -12.90
C ARG A 459 -30.68 -6.66 -11.94
N PHE A 460 -31.85 -7.15 -12.33
CA PHE A 460 -32.70 -7.96 -11.47
C PHE A 460 -32.30 -9.45 -11.44
N SER A 461 -31.43 -9.93 -12.36
CA SER A 461 -30.92 -11.32 -12.33
C SER A 461 -30.10 -11.67 -11.08
N SER A 462 -29.56 -10.67 -10.37
CA SER A 462 -28.77 -10.85 -9.15
C SER A 462 -29.57 -10.71 -7.84
N VAL A 463 -30.87 -10.39 -7.91
CA VAL A 463 -31.70 -10.13 -6.72
C VAL A 463 -32.23 -11.44 -6.13
N GLY A 464 -31.83 -11.75 -4.90
CA GLY A 464 -32.31 -12.90 -4.14
C GLY A 464 -33.67 -12.66 -3.46
N GLU A 465 -34.27 -13.71 -2.89
CA GLU A 465 -35.64 -13.69 -2.35
C GLU A 465 -35.84 -12.86 -1.06
N ASP A 466 -34.77 -12.36 -0.44
CA ASP A 466 -34.75 -11.76 0.91
C ASP A 466 -34.70 -10.20 0.96
N TYR A 467 -35.02 -9.48 -0.13
CA TYR A 467 -35.00 -8.01 -0.17
C TYR A 467 -36.31 -7.34 0.27
N HIS A 468 -36.24 -6.12 0.82
CA HIS A 468 -37.46 -5.37 1.17
C HIS A 468 -38.08 -4.72 -0.08
N ALA A 469 -39.42 -4.59 -0.09
CA ALA A 469 -40.15 -4.01 -1.22
C ALA A 469 -39.70 -2.58 -1.58
N VAL A 470 -39.23 -1.80 -0.59
CA VAL A 470 -38.66 -0.46 -0.80
C VAL A 470 -37.40 -0.51 -1.67
N ASP A 471 -36.51 -1.49 -1.44
CA ASP A 471 -35.27 -1.65 -2.20
C ASP A 471 -35.54 -2.01 -3.67
N ILE A 472 -36.58 -2.81 -3.90
CA ILE A 472 -37.04 -3.22 -5.24
C ILE A 472 -37.67 -2.04 -5.98
N LEU A 473 -38.54 -1.26 -5.32
CA LEU A 473 -39.15 -0.06 -5.90
C LEU A 473 -38.11 1.01 -6.24
N LEU A 474 -37.09 1.19 -5.40
CA LEU A 474 -35.94 2.05 -5.71
C LEU A 474 -35.21 1.53 -6.95
N ALA A 475 -34.80 0.26 -6.98
CA ALA A 475 -34.10 -0.31 -8.13
C ALA A 475 -34.89 -0.24 -9.45
N GLU A 476 -36.23 -0.28 -9.41
CA GLU A 476 -37.08 -0.10 -10.60
C GLU A 476 -37.11 1.37 -11.06
N ILE A 477 -37.29 2.32 -10.13
CA ILE A 477 -37.17 3.77 -10.40
C ILE A 477 -35.79 4.09 -10.99
N ASP A 478 -34.72 3.50 -10.45
CA ASP A 478 -33.33 3.71 -10.88
C ASP A 478 -33.11 3.29 -12.33
N VAL A 479 -33.66 2.14 -12.73
CA VAL A 479 -33.55 1.61 -14.10
C VAL A 479 -34.33 2.48 -15.08
N TYR A 480 -35.56 2.89 -14.73
CA TYR A 480 -36.35 3.79 -15.58
C TYR A 480 -35.72 5.19 -15.69
N GLU A 481 -35.20 5.75 -14.61
CA GLU A 481 -34.57 7.07 -14.61
C GLU A 481 -33.24 7.09 -15.37
N LEU A 482 -32.42 6.03 -15.22
CA LEU A 482 -31.19 5.86 -16.00
C LEU A 482 -31.49 5.70 -17.49
N PHE A 483 -32.53 4.92 -17.85
CA PHE A 483 -32.96 4.76 -19.23
C PHE A 483 -33.51 6.07 -19.82
N ALA A 484 -34.38 6.78 -19.10
CA ALA A 484 -34.96 8.05 -19.53
C ALA A 484 -33.88 9.13 -19.69
N PHE A 485 -32.91 9.21 -18.77
CA PHE A 485 -31.77 10.11 -18.88
C PHE A 485 -30.90 9.79 -20.11
N LYS A 486 -30.65 8.51 -20.39
CA LYS A 486 -29.78 8.02 -21.48
C LYS A 486 -30.42 8.10 -22.87
N HIS A 487 -31.75 7.93 -22.97
CA HIS A 487 -32.46 7.77 -24.23
C HIS A 487 -33.58 8.79 -24.51
N CYS A 488 -34.12 9.49 -23.51
CA CYS A 488 -35.21 10.47 -23.70
C CYS A 488 -34.70 11.92 -23.66
N MET A 489 -33.71 12.23 -22.82
CA MET A 489 -33.11 13.56 -22.74
C MET A 489 -32.40 13.96 -24.05
N LYS A 490 -32.48 15.25 -24.40
CA LYS A 490 -31.87 15.87 -25.60
C LYS A 490 -32.33 15.33 -26.98
N ARG A 491 -33.25 14.34 -27.09
CA ARG A 491 -33.84 13.94 -28.39
C ARG A 491 -34.64 15.08 -29.05
N ARG A 492 -34.68 15.09 -30.39
CA ARG A 492 -35.57 15.98 -31.18
C ARG A 492 -36.98 15.42 -31.39
N ILE A 493 -37.14 14.10 -31.29
CA ILE A 493 -38.41 13.38 -31.44
C ILE A 493 -38.63 12.58 -30.15
N GLN A 494 -39.76 12.79 -29.49
CA GLN A 494 -40.10 12.15 -28.23
C GLN A 494 -40.75 10.78 -28.50
N LEU A 495 -40.14 9.70 -28.00
CA LEU A 495 -40.73 8.35 -28.03
C LEU A 495 -42.03 8.32 -27.20
N ALA A 496 -42.93 7.39 -27.52
CA ALA A 496 -44.09 7.09 -26.67
C ALA A 496 -43.63 6.41 -25.37
N LEU A 497 -42.68 5.47 -25.47
CA LEU A 497 -42.08 4.78 -24.33
C LEU A 497 -41.56 5.76 -23.25
N CYS A 498 -40.94 6.87 -23.66
CA CYS A 498 -40.47 7.90 -22.72
C CYS A 498 -41.59 8.49 -21.85
N LYS A 499 -42.79 8.69 -22.41
CA LYS A 499 -43.94 9.25 -21.67
C LYS A 499 -44.54 8.24 -20.71
N GLU A 500 -44.54 6.96 -21.08
CA GLU A 500 -44.97 5.90 -20.18
C GLU A 500 -43.99 5.73 -19.02
N LEU A 501 -42.69 5.80 -19.28
CA LEU A 501 -41.66 5.75 -18.24
C LEU A 501 -41.74 6.95 -17.27
N ASP A 502 -41.90 8.17 -17.78
CA ASP A 502 -42.14 9.36 -16.95
C ASP A 502 -43.37 9.17 -16.04
N GLN A 503 -44.46 8.59 -16.57
CA GLN A 503 -45.66 8.29 -15.79
C GLN A 503 -45.42 7.20 -14.74
N ARG A 504 -44.84 6.04 -15.11
CA ARG A 504 -44.54 4.94 -14.17
C ARG A 504 -43.58 5.38 -13.08
N MET A 505 -42.55 6.17 -13.39
CA MET A 505 -41.65 6.77 -12.40
C MET A 505 -42.40 7.68 -11.43
N HIS A 506 -43.40 8.43 -11.90
CA HIS A 506 -44.23 9.27 -11.03
C HIS A 506 -45.15 8.41 -10.14
N GLU A 507 -45.74 7.34 -10.66
CA GLU A 507 -46.56 6.39 -9.90
C GLU A 507 -45.73 5.68 -8.81
N LEU A 508 -44.55 5.15 -9.15
CA LEU A 508 -43.63 4.50 -8.22
C LEU A 508 -43.09 5.47 -7.14
N LYS A 509 -42.74 6.71 -7.49
CA LYS A 509 -42.32 7.72 -6.51
C LYS A 509 -43.45 8.11 -5.54
N ASN A 510 -44.71 8.10 -5.99
CA ASN A 510 -45.88 8.27 -5.12
C ASN A 510 -46.14 7.06 -4.19
N GLU A 511 -45.80 5.84 -4.60
CA GLU A 511 -45.85 4.66 -3.73
C GLU A 511 -44.72 4.66 -2.69
N LEU A 512 -43.51 5.06 -3.10
CA LEU A 512 -42.36 5.25 -2.20
C LEU A 512 -42.66 6.29 -1.11
N GLU A 513 -43.19 7.47 -1.47
CA GLU A 513 -43.64 8.49 -0.51
C GLU A 513 -44.69 7.96 0.48
N ARG A 514 -45.59 7.06 0.04
CA ARG A 514 -46.60 6.43 0.91
C ARG A 514 -45.98 5.45 1.89
N MET A 515 -44.94 4.71 1.50
CA MET A 515 -44.18 3.83 2.39
C MET A 515 -43.33 4.62 3.38
N GLU A 516 -42.64 5.67 2.93
CA GLU A 516 -41.81 6.50 3.83
C GLU A 516 -42.64 7.28 4.86
N LYS A 517 -43.84 7.75 4.50
CA LYS A 517 -44.78 8.36 5.46
C LYS A 517 -45.28 7.39 6.55
N TRP A 518 -45.01 6.08 6.45
CA TRP A 518 -45.24 5.11 7.51
C TRP A 518 -44.04 4.93 8.47
N ASN A 519 -42.84 5.43 8.12
CA ASN A 519 -41.64 5.36 8.96
C ASN A 519 -41.63 6.47 10.03
N LEU A 520 -42.51 6.32 11.03
CA LEU A 520 -42.87 7.29 12.09
C LEU A 520 -41.71 7.79 13.01
N PHE A 521 -40.44 7.51 12.71
CA PHE A 521 -39.31 7.70 13.65
C PHE A 521 -38.00 8.26 13.05
N LYS A 522 -37.99 8.79 11.81
CA LYS A 522 -36.76 9.36 11.20
C LYS A 522 -36.79 10.90 11.13
N ASP A 523 -36.48 11.53 12.26
CA ASP A 523 -36.52 12.98 12.48
C ASP A 523 -35.27 13.71 11.89
N THR A 524 -35.00 13.50 10.59
CA THR A 524 -33.96 14.21 9.82
C THR A 524 -34.45 14.44 8.39
N SER A 525 -34.72 15.70 8.03
CA SER A 525 -34.98 16.10 6.64
C SER A 525 -33.67 16.14 5.84
N GLU A 526 -33.29 15.02 5.24
CA GLU A 526 -32.28 15.02 4.17
C GLU A 526 -32.92 15.66 2.91
N GLU A 527 -32.33 16.74 2.40
CA GLU A 527 -32.85 17.41 1.21
C GLU A 527 -32.62 16.55 -0.04
N HIS A 528 -33.72 16.00 -0.59
CA HIS A 528 -33.69 15.10 -1.74
C HIS A 528 -33.49 15.90 -3.03
N HIS A 529 -32.25 16.33 -3.30
CA HIS A 529 -31.84 16.75 -4.64
C HIS A 529 -31.89 15.54 -5.58
N SER A 530 -32.37 15.73 -6.81
CA SER A 530 -32.55 14.67 -7.80
C SER A 530 -31.22 14.26 -8.44
N TYR A 531 -30.43 13.47 -7.72
CA TYR A 531 -29.25 12.80 -8.25
C TYR A 531 -29.69 11.49 -8.95
N THR A 532 -29.47 11.39 -10.26
CA THR A 532 -29.79 10.16 -11.00
C THR A 532 -28.81 9.04 -10.64
N VAL A 533 -29.27 7.80 -10.55
CA VAL A 533 -28.43 6.65 -10.16
C VAL A 533 -27.30 6.35 -11.16
N ALA A 534 -27.38 6.86 -12.39
CA ALA A 534 -26.23 6.98 -13.28
C ALA A 534 -25.04 7.72 -12.62
N ARG A 535 -25.27 8.85 -11.97
CA ARG A 535 -24.23 9.68 -11.34
C ARG A 535 -23.68 9.05 -10.07
N ASP A 536 -24.53 8.43 -9.24
CA ASP A 536 -24.07 7.67 -8.06
C ASP A 536 -23.33 6.38 -8.45
N SER A 537 -23.75 5.67 -9.51
CA SER A 537 -23.00 4.53 -10.08
C SER A 537 -21.63 4.96 -10.63
N PHE A 538 -21.55 6.11 -11.30
CA PHE A 538 -20.28 6.70 -11.73
C PHE A 538 -19.36 7.02 -10.54
N LEU A 539 -19.91 7.66 -9.50
CA LEU A 539 -19.17 8.04 -8.29
C LEU A 539 -18.70 6.82 -7.49
N ALA A 540 -19.49 5.74 -7.42
CA ALA A 540 -19.08 4.48 -6.80
C ALA A 540 -17.91 3.82 -7.56
N HIS A 541 -17.98 3.74 -8.89
CA HIS A 541 -16.88 3.20 -9.72
C HIS A 541 -15.60 4.06 -9.63
N LEU A 542 -15.75 5.40 -9.58
CA LEU A 542 -14.64 6.32 -9.41
C LEU A 542 -14.03 6.24 -8.01
N GLY A 543 -14.86 6.13 -6.96
CA GLY A 543 -14.42 5.90 -5.58
C GLY A 543 -13.65 4.58 -5.45
N SER A 544 -14.13 3.50 -6.08
CA SER A 544 -13.44 2.22 -6.15
C SER A 544 -12.08 2.33 -6.86
N THR A 545 -12.02 3.01 -8.01
CA THR A 545 -10.77 3.28 -8.76
C THR A 545 -9.75 4.03 -7.90
N LEU A 546 -10.19 5.06 -7.17
CA LEU A 546 -9.34 5.92 -6.36
C LEU A 546 -8.91 5.27 -5.04
N TRP A 547 -9.77 4.45 -4.41
CA TRP A 547 -9.40 3.54 -3.31
C TRP A 547 -8.35 2.52 -3.77
N GLY A 548 -8.51 1.98 -4.98
CA GLY A 548 -7.50 1.15 -5.65
C GLY A 548 -6.16 1.86 -5.78
N SER A 549 -6.14 3.15 -6.16
CA SER A 549 -4.91 3.94 -6.24
C SER A 549 -4.19 4.07 -4.88
N MET A 550 -4.94 4.28 -3.79
CA MET A 550 -4.39 4.32 -2.43
C MET A 550 -3.77 2.98 -2.05
N ARG A 551 -4.51 1.88 -2.31
CA ARG A 551 -4.14 0.51 -1.94
C ARG A 551 -2.99 -0.07 -2.77
N HIS A 552 -2.90 0.24 -4.07
CA HIS A 552 -1.97 -0.42 -5.00
C HIS A 552 -0.78 0.46 -5.43
N VAL A 553 -0.89 1.80 -5.38
CA VAL A 553 0.19 2.72 -5.75
C VAL A 553 0.80 3.43 -4.54
N ILE A 554 -0.03 3.93 -3.62
CA ILE A 554 0.43 4.81 -2.52
C ILE A 554 0.83 4.04 -1.26
N ALA A 555 0.15 2.93 -0.94
CA ALA A 555 0.43 2.08 0.21
C ALA A 555 0.25 0.56 -0.07
N PRO A 556 0.90 0.00 -1.10
CA PRO A 556 0.84 -1.43 -1.43
C PRO A 556 1.30 -2.34 -0.28
N SER A 557 0.78 -3.58 -0.29
CA SER A 557 1.25 -4.65 0.58
C SER A 557 2.70 -5.03 0.24
N VAL A 558 3.48 -5.37 1.27
CA VAL A 558 4.91 -5.73 1.13
C VAL A 558 5.14 -7.21 1.42
N SER A 559 6.33 -7.74 1.15
CA SER A 559 6.69 -9.11 1.52
C SER A 559 6.76 -9.29 3.05
N HIS A 560 6.36 -10.46 3.55
CA HIS A 560 6.22 -10.85 4.97
C HIS A 560 7.42 -10.71 5.91
N ARG A 561 8.64 -10.47 5.41
CA ARG A 561 9.85 -10.44 6.24
C ARG A 561 10.03 -9.10 6.94
N ALA A 562 10.90 -9.07 7.95
CA ALA A 562 11.40 -7.81 8.49
C ALA A 562 12.48 -7.23 7.55
N TYR A 563 12.22 -6.07 6.95
CA TYR A 563 13.17 -5.38 6.08
C TYR A 563 13.80 -4.19 6.81
N HIS A 564 15.04 -4.35 7.25
CA HIS A 564 15.76 -3.32 8.01
C HIS A 564 16.51 -2.36 7.08
N TYR A 565 16.68 -1.11 7.53
CA TYR A 565 17.61 -0.20 6.89
C TYR A 565 19.07 -0.58 7.16
N TYR A 566 19.89 -0.52 6.12
CA TYR A 566 21.35 -0.65 6.18
C TYR A 566 22.00 0.53 5.46
N GLU A 567 23.09 1.08 5.99
CA GLU A 567 23.81 2.21 5.37
C GLU A 567 24.46 1.84 4.03
N LYS A 568 24.87 0.58 3.88
CA LYS A 568 25.59 0.06 2.72
C LYS A 568 24.93 -1.21 2.20
N LEU A 569 24.70 -1.29 0.89
CA LEU A 569 24.29 -2.52 0.20
C LEU A 569 25.47 -3.05 -0.62
N SER A 570 25.89 -4.29 -0.35
CA SER A 570 26.97 -4.98 -1.06
C SER A 570 26.37 -6.01 -2.01
N PHE A 571 26.22 -5.64 -3.29
CA PHE A 571 25.72 -6.53 -4.32
C PHE A 571 26.84 -7.47 -4.79
N GLN A 572 26.66 -8.77 -4.59
CA GLN A 572 27.56 -9.81 -5.06
C GLN A 572 26.96 -10.46 -6.31
N LEU A 573 27.49 -10.13 -7.48
CA LEU A 573 26.96 -10.63 -8.77
C LEU A 573 27.70 -11.90 -9.19
N TYR A 574 27.03 -13.04 -9.12
CA TYR A 574 27.56 -14.36 -9.50
C TYR A 574 27.05 -14.76 -10.89
N PHE A 575 27.86 -14.53 -11.92
CA PHE A 575 27.55 -14.92 -13.29
C PHE A 575 27.89 -16.40 -13.49
N VAL A 576 26.87 -17.24 -13.61
CA VAL A 576 27.00 -18.69 -13.79
C VAL A 576 26.87 -19.05 -15.26
N THR A 577 27.85 -19.79 -15.78
CA THR A 577 27.98 -20.15 -17.20
C THR A 577 28.20 -21.65 -17.39
N GLN A 578 27.76 -22.21 -18.52
CA GLN A 578 27.95 -23.64 -18.79
C GLN A 578 29.44 -24.00 -18.99
N GLU A 579 30.15 -23.24 -19.81
CA GLU A 579 31.60 -23.36 -20.06
C GLU A 579 32.39 -22.19 -19.42
N LYS A 580 33.72 -22.30 -19.34
CA LYS A 580 34.57 -21.29 -18.69
C LYS A 580 34.74 -20.02 -19.55
N ALA A 581 33.91 -19.01 -19.33
CA ALA A 581 34.14 -17.67 -19.86
C ALA A 581 35.45 -17.07 -19.34
N ARG A 582 36.28 -16.47 -20.22
CA ARG A 582 37.58 -15.90 -19.82
C ARG A 582 37.49 -14.46 -19.33
N ASN A 583 36.44 -13.71 -19.70
CA ASN A 583 36.27 -12.31 -19.33
C ASN A 583 34.78 -11.92 -19.39
N ILE A 584 34.30 -11.11 -18.44
CA ILE A 584 32.91 -10.60 -18.39
C ILE A 584 32.54 -9.89 -19.70
N LYS A 585 33.50 -9.24 -20.38
CA LYS A 585 33.29 -8.59 -21.70
C LYS A 585 32.87 -9.55 -22.83
N GLN A 586 32.95 -10.87 -22.63
CA GLN A 586 32.51 -11.89 -23.58
C GLN A 586 31.08 -12.37 -23.32
N LEU A 587 30.48 -12.00 -22.18
CA LEU A 587 29.12 -12.37 -21.81
C LEU A 587 28.11 -11.40 -22.46
N PRO A 588 26.91 -11.85 -22.87
CA PRO A 588 25.87 -11.00 -23.45
C PRO A 588 25.14 -10.15 -22.38
N ILE A 589 25.88 -9.45 -21.51
CA ILE A 589 25.36 -8.78 -20.32
C ILE A 589 25.71 -7.28 -20.31
N ASN A 590 24.69 -6.42 -20.26
CA ASN A 590 24.89 -5.00 -20.00
C ASN A 590 25.06 -4.75 -18.49
N VAL A 591 26.28 -4.96 -18.01
CA VAL A 591 26.70 -4.75 -16.62
C VAL A 591 26.44 -3.31 -16.14
N LYS A 592 26.45 -2.33 -17.05
CA LYS A 592 26.14 -0.93 -16.72
C LYS A 592 24.66 -0.78 -16.36
N SER A 593 23.73 -1.20 -17.21
CA SER A 593 22.29 -1.06 -16.92
C SER A 593 21.86 -1.86 -15.67
N ILE A 594 22.50 -3.01 -15.41
CA ILE A 594 22.33 -3.75 -14.14
C ILE A 594 22.81 -2.90 -12.95
N ARG A 595 23.99 -2.28 -13.02
CA ARG A 595 24.52 -1.43 -11.95
C ARG A 595 23.64 -0.19 -11.74
N ASP A 596 23.35 0.54 -12.80
CA ASP A 596 22.53 1.76 -12.78
C ASP A 596 21.12 1.45 -12.23
N GLY A 597 20.57 0.29 -12.57
CA GLY A 597 19.27 -0.20 -12.09
C GLY A 597 19.26 -0.65 -10.63
N LEU A 598 20.23 -1.47 -10.21
CA LEU A 598 20.38 -1.84 -8.78
C LEU A 598 20.71 -0.62 -7.90
N SER A 599 21.40 0.38 -8.44
CA SER A 599 21.60 1.66 -7.76
C SER A 599 20.32 2.50 -7.64
N SER A 600 19.31 2.29 -8.50
CA SER A 600 17.99 2.96 -8.37
C SER A 600 17.12 2.41 -7.22
N LEU A 601 17.51 1.28 -6.61
CA LEU A 601 16.88 0.74 -5.39
C LEU A 601 17.35 1.42 -4.09
N LEU A 602 18.39 2.25 -4.17
CA LEU A 602 19.00 2.90 -3.01
C LEU A 602 18.21 4.15 -2.61
N LEU A 603 17.98 4.32 -1.30
CA LEU A 603 17.62 5.63 -0.78
C LEU A 603 18.82 6.59 -0.87
N PRO A 604 18.63 7.92 -1.02
CA PRO A 604 19.73 8.89 -1.18
C PRO A 604 20.79 8.92 -0.04
N SER A 605 20.50 8.30 1.11
CA SER A 605 21.45 8.15 2.22
C SER A 605 22.28 6.85 2.19
N GLN A 606 21.93 5.89 1.33
CA GLN A 606 22.59 4.58 1.23
C GLN A 606 23.74 4.61 0.22
N LYS A 607 24.69 3.68 0.37
CA LYS A 607 25.83 3.51 -0.53
C LYS A 607 25.85 2.10 -1.09
N SER A 608 26.05 1.96 -2.39
CA SER A 608 26.24 0.64 -3.02
C SER A 608 27.71 0.27 -3.13
N MET A 609 27.99 -1.02 -3.00
CA MET A 609 29.21 -1.68 -3.43
C MET A 609 28.83 -2.81 -4.39
N PHE A 610 29.66 -3.04 -5.41
CA PHE A 610 29.42 -4.07 -6.41
C PHE A 610 30.64 -4.97 -6.52
N THR A 611 30.46 -6.25 -6.24
CA THR A 611 31.45 -7.32 -6.44
C THR A 611 30.96 -8.27 -7.53
N GLN A 612 31.89 -8.91 -8.24
CA GLN A 612 31.60 -9.67 -9.45
C GLN A 612 32.40 -10.97 -9.45
N HIS A 613 31.69 -12.07 -9.63
CA HIS A 613 32.21 -13.43 -9.62
C HIS A 613 31.76 -14.12 -10.90
N MET A 614 32.63 -14.91 -11.52
CA MET A 614 32.30 -15.77 -12.65
C MET A 614 32.45 -17.22 -12.19
N LEU A 615 31.37 -18.00 -12.31
CA LEU A 615 31.34 -19.42 -11.97
C LEU A 615 31.04 -20.23 -13.24
N SER A 616 31.62 -21.41 -13.36
CA SER A 616 31.34 -22.33 -14.47
C SER A 616 30.83 -23.68 -13.98
N LEU A 617 29.70 -24.11 -14.52
CA LEU A 617 29.14 -25.45 -14.28
C LEU A 617 30.13 -26.56 -14.70
N SER A 618 30.98 -26.30 -15.69
CA SER A 618 32.05 -27.22 -16.10
C SER A 618 33.19 -27.39 -15.09
N GLU A 619 33.41 -26.42 -14.19
CA GLU A 619 34.52 -26.43 -13.22
C GLU A 619 34.07 -26.74 -11.79
N GLU A 620 32.79 -26.54 -11.47
CA GLU A 620 32.22 -26.79 -10.14
C GLU A 620 31.15 -27.91 -10.19
N PRO A 621 31.54 -29.19 -9.98
CA PRO A 621 30.59 -30.32 -9.98
C PRO A 621 29.45 -30.16 -8.97
N ALA A 622 29.70 -29.44 -7.88
CA ALA A 622 28.70 -29.11 -6.86
C ALA A 622 27.61 -28.16 -7.39
N LEU A 623 28.00 -27.07 -8.07
CA LEU A 623 27.08 -26.11 -8.68
C LEU A 623 26.31 -26.75 -9.84
N MET A 624 26.97 -27.59 -10.65
CA MET A 624 26.33 -28.38 -11.70
C MET A 624 25.32 -29.39 -11.15
N MET A 625 25.62 -30.06 -10.02
CA MET A 625 24.66 -30.92 -9.33
C MET A 625 23.45 -30.13 -8.85
N ALA A 626 23.64 -28.95 -8.23
CA ALA A 626 22.55 -28.08 -7.81
C ALA A 626 21.65 -27.65 -8.98
N PHE A 627 22.25 -27.19 -10.08
CA PHE A 627 21.54 -26.80 -11.31
C PHE A 627 20.77 -27.99 -11.92
N SER A 628 21.41 -29.15 -12.07
CA SER A 628 20.78 -30.35 -12.62
C SER A 628 19.68 -30.92 -11.71
N MET A 629 19.80 -30.79 -10.40
CA MET A 629 18.74 -31.19 -9.46
C MET A 629 17.56 -30.22 -9.44
N ALA A 630 17.77 -28.95 -9.77
CA ALA A 630 16.72 -27.93 -9.88
C ALA A 630 16.01 -27.90 -11.25
N ARG A 631 16.66 -28.33 -12.34
CA ARG A 631 16.07 -28.32 -13.68
C ARG A 631 14.84 -29.22 -13.80
N ARG A 632 13.75 -28.67 -14.32
CA ARG A 632 12.44 -29.29 -14.54
C ARG A 632 11.90 -28.95 -15.93
N ALA A 633 10.85 -29.64 -16.34
CA ALA A 633 10.04 -29.27 -17.49
C ALA A 633 8.56 -29.40 -17.12
N ALA A 634 7.72 -28.48 -17.60
CA ALA A 634 6.27 -28.53 -17.43
C ALA A 634 5.56 -28.10 -18.72
N ALA A 635 4.41 -28.72 -19.00
CA ALA A 635 3.49 -28.24 -20.03
C ALA A 635 2.68 -27.07 -19.45
N VAL A 636 2.89 -25.86 -19.99
CA VAL A 636 2.17 -24.64 -19.60
C VAL A 636 1.13 -24.32 -20.67
N PRO A 637 -0.18 -24.29 -20.35
CA PRO A 637 -1.20 -23.85 -21.26
C PRO A 637 -1.14 -22.34 -21.46
N LEU A 638 -1.24 -21.90 -22.71
CA LEU A 638 -1.53 -20.54 -23.11
C LEU A 638 -2.91 -20.53 -23.78
N LEU A 639 -3.75 -19.58 -23.41
CA LEU A 639 -4.91 -19.21 -24.23
C LEU A 639 -4.45 -18.13 -25.20
N LEU A 640 -4.60 -18.40 -26.50
CA LEU A 640 -4.38 -17.43 -27.55
C LEU A 640 -5.63 -16.56 -27.71
N VAL A 641 -5.44 -15.36 -28.24
CA VAL A 641 -6.48 -14.30 -28.37
C VAL A 641 -7.67 -14.76 -29.23
N ASN A 642 -7.46 -15.72 -30.13
CA ASN A 642 -8.49 -16.38 -30.93
C ASN A 642 -9.28 -17.47 -30.17
N GLY A 643 -9.17 -17.54 -28.84
CA GLY A 643 -9.80 -18.56 -27.99
C GLY A 643 -9.16 -19.95 -28.06
N THR A 644 -8.07 -20.14 -28.79
CA THR A 644 -7.45 -21.48 -28.95
C THR A 644 -6.41 -21.76 -27.85
N TYR A 645 -6.46 -22.98 -27.29
CA TYR A 645 -5.50 -23.43 -26.29
C TYR A 645 -4.23 -23.99 -26.94
N ARG A 646 -3.07 -23.38 -26.64
CA ARG A 646 -1.75 -23.85 -27.07
C ARG A 646 -0.95 -24.30 -25.84
N SER A 647 -0.66 -25.60 -25.73
CA SER A 647 0.25 -26.07 -24.69
C SER A 647 1.70 -25.89 -25.12
N THR A 648 2.54 -25.33 -24.25
CA THR A 648 3.98 -25.15 -24.48
C THR A 648 4.77 -25.90 -23.41
N VAL A 649 5.68 -26.80 -23.81
CA VAL A 649 6.59 -27.44 -22.85
C VAL A 649 7.71 -26.45 -22.55
N ARG A 650 7.85 -26.08 -21.27
CA ARG A 650 8.81 -25.08 -20.80
C ARG A 650 9.82 -25.72 -19.84
N THR A 651 11.10 -25.55 -20.14
CA THR A 651 12.21 -25.84 -19.23
C THR A 651 12.34 -24.74 -18.19
N TYR A 652 12.44 -25.12 -16.91
CA TYR A 652 12.58 -24.17 -15.80
C TYR A 652 13.48 -24.70 -14.69
N LEU A 653 14.03 -23.80 -13.86
CA LEU A 653 14.65 -24.14 -12.59
C LEU A 653 13.62 -23.98 -11.47
N ASP A 654 13.48 -25.03 -10.65
CA ASP A 654 12.80 -24.96 -9.36
C ASP A 654 13.67 -24.13 -8.39
N SER A 655 13.19 -22.93 -8.06
CA SER A 655 13.94 -21.97 -7.26
C SER A 655 14.16 -22.43 -5.81
N ALA A 656 13.21 -23.18 -5.24
CA ALA A 656 13.29 -23.67 -3.86
C ALA A 656 14.29 -24.84 -3.72
N ILE A 657 14.29 -25.77 -4.68
CA ILE A 657 15.28 -26.85 -4.75
C ILE A 657 16.67 -26.28 -5.02
N LEU A 658 16.79 -25.30 -5.94
CA LEU A 658 18.06 -24.64 -6.23
C LEU A 658 18.65 -23.98 -4.97
N GLN A 659 17.85 -23.17 -4.27
CA GLN A 659 18.25 -22.54 -3.00
C GLN A 659 18.72 -23.58 -1.98
N HIS A 660 17.96 -24.66 -1.78
CA HIS A 660 18.32 -25.69 -0.80
C HIS A 660 19.65 -26.38 -1.11
N GLN A 661 19.94 -26.68 -2.39
CA GLN A 661 21.25 -27.24 -2.75
C GLN A 661 22.37 -26.21 -2.60
N LEU A 662 22.17 -24.95 -3.02
CA LEU A 662 23.19 -23.90 -2.89
C LEU A 662 23.54 -23.58 -1.42
N GLN A 663 22.55 -23.56 -0.53
CA GLN A 663 22.75 -23.37 0.91
C GLN A 663 23.63 -24.49 1.50
N LYS A 664 23.31 -25.75 1.19
CA LYS A 664 24.07 -26.93 1.62
C LYS A 664 25.54 -26.92 1.17
N LEU A 665 25.86 -26.22 0.07
CA LEU A 665 27.23 -26.00 -0.39
C LEU A 665 27.92 -24.84 0.35
N SER A 666 27.21 -23.73 0.59
CA SER A 666 27.77 -22.60 1.36
C SER A 666 28.07 -22.96 2.83
N GLU A 667 27.28 -23.84 3.45
CA GLU A 667 27.51 -24.37 4.81
C GLU A 667 28.83 -25.14 4.94
N GLN A 668 29.37 -25.66 3.84
CA GLN A 668 30.68 -26.33 3.82
C GLN A 668 31.87 -25.35 3.66
N THR A 669 31.59 -24.07 3.35
CA THR A 669 32.60 -23.17 2.78
C THR A 669 32.74 -21.82 3.50
N SER A 670 31.82 -21.41 4.38
CA SER A 670 31.87 -20.09 5.04
C SER A 670 31.92 -20.14 6.57
N LEU A 671 32.70 -19.22 7.14
CA LEU A 671 32.83 -19.03 8.58
C LEU A 671 31.57 -18.39 9.18
N LYS A 672 31.30 -18.70 10.45
CA LYS A 672 30.35 -17.90 11.26
C LYS A 672 30.94 -16.52 11.48
N GLY A 673 30.44 -15.51 10.76
CA GLY A 673 30.66 -14.11 11.11
C GLY A 673 30.10 -13.83 12.50
N GLU A 674 30.88 -13.17 13.36
CA GLU A 674 30.39 -12.74 14.67
C GLU A 674 29.29 -11.68 14.51
N HIS A 675 28.29 -11.70 15.40
CA HIS A 675 27.24 -10.68 15.43
C HIS A 675 27.80 -9.35 15.95
N THR A 676 28.42 -8.56 15.07
CA THR A 676 28.68 -7.15 15.33
C THR A 676 27.34 -6.40 15.41
N ASN A 677 27.10 -5.69 16.51
CA ASN A 677 25.80 -5.07 16.85
C ASN A 677 25.46 -3.82 16.00
N HIS A 678 25.88 -3.77 14.74
CA HIS A 678 25.72 -2.63 13.86
C HIS A 678 25.23 -3.09 12.48
N ARG A 679 23.96 -2.79 12.16
CA ARG A 679 23.28 -3.01 10.85
C ARG A 679 23.88 -2.11 9.74
N SER A 680 25.19 -2.19 9.52
CA SER A 680 25.96 -1.27 8.68
C SER A 680 26.07 -1.70 7.20
N THR A 681 26.02 -3.00 6.94
CA THR A 681 26.16 -3.62 5.61
C THR A 681 25.15 -4.75 5.44
N LEU A 682 24.40 -4.75 4.34
CA LEU A 682 23.63 -5.89 3.86
C LEU A 682 24.33 -6.51 2.64
N GLU A 683 24.50 -7.82 2.63
CA GLU A 683 24.96 -8.54 1.44
C GLU A 683 23.79 -9.03 0.59
N VAL A 684 23.87 -8.78 -0.71
CA VAL A 684 22.83 -9.08 -1.70
C VAL A 684 23.44 -9.98 -2.78
N PRO A 685 23.44 -11.32 -2.58
CA PRO A 685 23.95 -12.25 -3.57
C PRO A 685 22.92 -12.48 -4.68
N VAL A 686 23.32 -12.16 -5.92
CA VAL A 686 22.52 -12.28 -7.13
C VAL A 686 23.16 -13.34 -8.03
N PHE A 687 22.53 -14.52 -8.11
CA PHE A 687 22.97 -15.60 -8.99
C PHE A 687 22.32 -15.45 -10.36
N TRP A 688 23.13 -15.24 -11.39
CA TRP A 688 22.70 -14.94 -12.75
C TRP A 688 23.13 -16.09 -13.68
N PHE A 689 22.19 -16.99 -13.97
CA PHE A 689 22.43 -18.17 -14.80
C PHE A 689 22.26 -17.84 -16.28
N ILE A 690 23.33 -18.00 -17.06
CA ILE A 690 23.36 -17.78 -18.51
C ILE A 690 23.35 -19.14 -19.20
N HIS A 691 22.33 -19.43 -20.01
CA HIS A 691 22.16 -20.73 -20.67
C HIS A 691 21.62 -20.52 -22.10
N SER A 692 22.04 -21.32 -23.08
CA SER A 692 21.62 -21.11 -24.47
C SER A 692 20.15 -21.50 -24.73
N GLU A 693 19.67 -22.54 -24.06
CA GLU A 693 18.26 -22.97 -24.15
C GLU A 693 17.33 -22.02 -23.37
N PRO A 694 16.06 -21.85 -23.79
CA PRO A 694 15.07 -21.05 -23.05
C PRO A 694 14.83 -21.63 -21.65
N LEU A 695 15.14 -20.83 -20.63
CA LEU A 695 15.11 -21.23 -19.24
C LEU A 695 14.35 -20.18 -18.41
N LEU A 696 13.37 -20.64 -17.63
CA LEU A 696 12.61 -19.80 -16.70
C LEU A 696 12.85 -20.25 -15.25
N LEU A 697 12.39 -19.46 -14.28
CA LEU A 697 12.24 -19.83 -12.87
C LEU A 697 10.76 -20.14 -12.61
N ASP A 698 10.48 -21.22 -11.88
CA ASP A 698 9.14 -21.64 -11.47
C ASP A 698 8.06 -21.53 -12.58
N LYS A 699 8.41 -21.99 -13.80
CA LYS A 699 7.59 -22.00 -15.05
C LYS A 699 7.27 -20.63 -15.68
N HIS A 700 7.29 -19.53 -14.91
CA HIS A 700 6.75 -18.22 -15.33
C HIS A 700 7.70 -17.02 -15.18
N TYR A 701 8.84 -17.12 -14.48
CA TYR A 701 9.65 -15.97 -14.08
C TYR A 701 11.01 -15.90 -14.80
N GLN A 702 11.54 -14.69 -15.01
CA GLN A 702 12.94 -14.47 -15.41
C GLN A 702 13.86 -14.27 -14.20
N ALA A 703 13.32 -13.80 -13.07
CA ALA A 703 14.04 -13.60 -11.83
C ALA A 703 13.11 -13.79 -10.63
N LYS A 704 13.66 -14.16 -9.46
CA LYS A 704 12.90 -14.35 -8.22
C LYS A 704 13.74 -14.06 -6.99
N ALA A 705 13.12 -13.43 -5.98
CA ALA A 705 13.69 -13.27 -4.66
C ALA A 705 13.45 -14.52 -3.80
N LEU A 706 14.50 -14.97 -3.12
CA LEU A 706 14.44 -16.08 -2.16
C LEU A 706 14.86 -15.57 -0.77
N SER A 707 14.98 -16.44 0.24
CA SER A 707 15.21 -15.97 1.62
C SER A 707 16.62 -15.45 1.91
N ASN A 708 17.62 -15.81 1.10
CA ASN A 708 19.01 -15.36 1.25
C ASN A 708 19.75 -15.09 -0.07
N MET A 709 19.02 -14.99 -1.20
CA MET A 709 19.57 -14.76 -2.53
C MET A 709 18.50 -14.24 -3.50
N VAL A 710 18.95 -13.59 -4.58
CA VAL A 710 18.18 -13.36 -5.80
C VAL A 710 18.67 -14.33 -6.87
N VAL A 711 17.77 -14.95 -7.62
CA VAL A 711 18.12 -15.78 -8.79
C VAL A 711 17.57 -15.12 -10.04
N VAL A 712 18.39 -15.07 -11.10
CA VAL A 712 18.06 -14.57 -12.44
C VAL A 712 18.44 -15.63 -13.46
N VAL A 713 17.62 -15.83 -14.49
CA VAL A 713 17.92 -16.68 -15.65
C VAL A 713 17.93 -15.84 -16.93
N GLN A 714 18.93 -16.06 -17.77
CA GLN A 714 19.11 -15.41 -19.06
C GLN A 714 19.29 -16.47 -20.15
N SER A 715 18.58 -16.30 -21.27
CA SER A 715 18.64 -17.17 -22.45
C SER A 715 18.93 -16.39 -23.72
N ASP A 716 19.39 -17.05 -24.78
CA ASP A 716 19.69 -16.38 -26.07
C ASP A 716 18.44 -15.87 -26.83
N VAL A 717 17.24 -16.21 -26.36
CA VAL A 717 15.95 -15.82 -26.96
C VAL A 717 15.61 -14.36 -26.61
N ASP A 718 15.54 -13.51 -27.63
CA ASP A 718 15.24 -12.07 -27.54
C ASP A 718 13.74 -11.72 -27.55
N SER A 719 12.87 -12.68 -27.89
CA SER A 719 11.41 -12.50 -27.89
C SER A 719 10.68 -13.79 -27.50
N TRP A 720 9.88 -13.73 -26.43
CA TRP A 720 9.14 -14.87 -25.87
C TRP A 720 7.69 -14.50 -25.54
N GLU A 721 6.73 -15.33 -25.97
CA GLU A 721 5.30 -15.22 -25.66
C GLU A 721 5.05 -15.40 -24.14
N SER A 722 4.78 -14.28 -23.45
CA SER A 722 4.41 -14.32 -22.02
C SER A 722 2.99 -14.88 -21.82
N HIS A 723 2.61 -15.05 -20.55
CA HIS A 723 1.26 -15.43 -20.15
C HIS A 723 0.34 -14.21 -19.89
N ILE A 724 0.82 -13.01 -20.22
CA ILE A 724 0.18 -11.72 -19.96
C ILE A 724 -0.17 -11.09 -21.32
N GLN A 725 -1.37 -10.55 -21.45
CA GLN A 725 -1.83 -9.84 -22.64
C GLN A 725 -2.03 -8.35 -22.36
N CYS A 726 -1.94 -7.56 -23.42
CA CYS A 726 -2.37 -6.18 -23.50
C CYS A 726 -3.12 -6.01 -24.84
N ASN A 727 -4.33 -5.44 -24.80
CA ASN A 727 -5.13 -5.06 -25.96
C ASN A 727 -5.22 -6.16 -27.04
N GLY A 728 -5.52 -7.40 -26.61
CA GLY A 728 -5.62 -8.55 -27.51
C GLY A 728 -4.30 -8.99 -28.15
N ARG A 729 -3.15 -8.76 -27.50
CA ARG A 729 -1.83 -9.28 -27.92
C ARG A 729 -1.02 -9.75 -26.71
N SER A 730 -0.28 -10.85 -26.85
CA SER A 730 0.61 -11.34 -25.78
C SER A 730 1.83 -10.44 -25.66
N ILE A 731 2.19 -10.04 -24.43
CA ILE A 731 3.37 -9.21 -24.18
C ILE A 731 4.62 -10.04 -24.43
N LEU A 732 5.57 -9.49 -25.20
CA LEU A 732 6.80 -10.17 -25.60
C LEU A 732 7.93 -9.87 -24.61
N TRP A 733 8.45 -10.91 -23.97
CA TRP A 733 9.56 -10.82 -23.03
C TRP A 733 10.91 -11.07 -23.71
N ASP A 734 11.90 -10.22 -23.42
CA ASP A 734 13.29 -10.42 -23.82
C ASP A 734 13.98 -11.30 -22.75
N LEU A 735 14.22 -12.58 -23.04
CA LEU A 735 14.93 -13.50 -22.12
C LEU A 735 16.46 -13.25 -22.14
N ARG A 736 16.95 -12.51 -23.14
CA ARG A 736 18.35 -12.16 -23.34
C ARG A 736 18.76 -10.91 -22.58
N LYS A 737 17.82 -10.06 -22.15
CA LYS A 737 18.04 -8.90 -21.27
C LYS A 737 17.03 -8.86 -20.11
N PRO A 738 17.06 -9.80 -19.16
CA PRO A 738 16.12 -9.88 -18.03
C PRO A 738 16.36 -8.81 -16.93
N VAL A 739 16.83 -7.61 -17.31
CA VAL A 739 17.23 -6.53 -16.40
C VAL A 739 16.06 -6.02 -15.57
N LYS A 740 14.88 -5.80 -16.19
CA LYS A 740 13.64 -5.40 -15.49
C LYS A 740 13.30 -6.37 -14.36
N ALA A 741 13.24 -7.67 -14.68
CA ALA A 741 12.91 -8.72 -13.72
C ALA A 741 13.96 -8.85 -12.61
N ALA A 742 15.25 -8.78 -12.96
CA ALA A 742 16.34 -8.82 -11.98
C ALA A 742 16.25 -7.69 -10.96
N ILE A 743 15.85 -6.49 -11.39
CA ILE A 743 15.66 -5.33 -10.50
C ILE A 743 14.39 -5.48 -9.66
N ALA A 744 13.27 -5.95 -10.24
CA ALA A 744 12.05 -6.25 -9.49
C ALA A 744 12.29 -7.28 -8.37
N ALA A 745 12.96 -8.39 -8.68
CA ALA A 745 13.34 -9.42 -7.69
C ALA A 745 14.36 -8.90 -6.66
N SER A 746 15.27 -8.00 -7.07
CA SER A 746 16.20 -7.37 -6.13
C SER A 746 15.50 -6.37 -5.20
N ALA A 747 14.43 -5.70 -5.65
CA ALA A 747 13.61 -4.84 -4.81
C ALA A 747 12.82 -5.65 -3.76
N GLU A 748 12.23 -6.80 -4.12
CA GLU A 748 11.60 -7.68 -3.13
C GLU A 748 12.64 -8.18 -2.10
N TYR A 749 13.85 -8.55 -2.55
CA TYR A 749 14.89 -9.04 -1.64
C TYR A 749 15.44 -7.96 -0.68
N VAL A 750 15.69 -6.74 -1.18
CA VAL A 750 16.31 -5.66 -0.40
C VAL A 750 15.31 -4.97 0.53
N SER A 751 14.08 -4.77 0.08
CA SER A 751 13.13 -3.85 0.73
C SER A 751 11.68 -4.35 0.74
N GLY A 752 11.42 -5.59 0.32
CA GLY A 752 10.10 -6.22 0.37
C GLY A 752 9.08 -5.63 -0.61
N LEU A 753 9.52 -4.83 -1.58
CA LEU A 753 8.67 -4.22 -2.59
C LEU A 753 8.11 -5.30 -3.53
N LEU A 754 6.79 -5.37 -3.65
CA LEU A 754 6.08 -6.36 -4.48
C LEU A 754 5.44 -5.70 -5.72
N PRO A 755 5.15 -6.48 -6.79
CA PRO A 755 4.39 -6.01 -7.95
C PRO A 755 3.08 -5.32 -7.58
N MET A 756 2.78 -4.19 -8.22
CA MET A 756 1.70 -3.28 -7.80
C MET A 756 0.29 -3.89 -7.88
N HIS A 757 0.09 -4.97 -8.64
CA HIS A 757 -1.19 -5.71 -8.63
C HIS A 757 -1.43 -6.52 -7.37
N LEU A 758 -0.41 -6.85 -6.58
CA LEU A 758 -0.55 -7.71 -5.41
C LEU A 758 -0.93 -6.89 -4.16
N ALA A 759 -2.05 -7.25 -3.54
CA ALA A 759 -2.41 -6.78 -2.20
C ALA A 759 -2.90 -7.96 -1.33
N TYR A 760 -2.73 -7.86 -0.01
CA TYR A 760 -3.30 -8.83 0.93
C TYR A 760 -4.72 -8.42 1.33
N SER A 761 -5.68 -9.37 1.29
CA SER A 761 -7.03 -9.14 1.83
C SER A 761 -7.14 -9.76 3.22
N SER A 762 -7.15 -8.90 4.24
CA SER A 762 -7.37 -9.28 5.64
C SER A 762 -8.67 -10.07 5.81
N ALA A 763 -9.75 -9.66 5.13
CA ALA A 763 -11.07 -10.28 5.17
C ALA A 763 -11.19 -11.63 4.42
N HIS A 764 -10.18 -12.04 3.64
CA HIS A 764 -10.18 -13.32 2.92
C HIS A 764 -8.99 -14.22 3.25
N GLU A 765 -8.02 -13.72 4.05
CA GLU A 765 -6.71 -14.34 4.32
C GLU A 765 -5.86 -14.68 3.07
N THR A 766 -6.16 -14.11 1.91
CA THR A 766 -5.49 -14.40 0.63
C THR A 766 -4.85 -13.15 0.01
N ALA A 767 -3.87 -13.37 -0.87
CA ALA A 767 -3.45 -12.31 -1.80
C ALA A 767 -4.51 -12.15 -2.90
N SER A 768 -4.94 -10.90 -3.11
CA SER A 768 -5.80 -10.44 -4.21
C SER A 768 -4.94 -9.80 -5.30
N GLU A 769 -5.32 -10.00 -6.55
CA GLU A 769 -4.70 -9.32 -7.70
C GLU A 769 -5.62 -8.18 -8.21
N ASP A 770 -5.04 -7.03 -8.55
CA ASP A 770 -5.68 -5.96 -9.32
C ASP A 770 -4.70 -5.39 -10.35
N TRP A 771 -4.87 -5.77 -11.61
CA TRP A 771 -3.96 -5.40 -12.69
C TRP A 771 -4.12 -3.94 -13.15
N THR A 772 -5.16 -3.23 -12.71
CA THR A 772 -5.48 -1.84 -13.08
C THR A 772 -4.29 -0.90 -12.92
N TRP A 773 -3.56 -1.00 -11.81
CA TRP A 773 -2.45 -0.09 -11.50
C TRP A 773 -1.06 -0.62 -11.91
N SER A 774 -0.97 -1.75 -12.63
CA SER A 774 0.29 -2.32 -13.14
C SER A 774 0.84 -1.60 -14.39
N VAL A 775 0.86 -0.28 -14.37
CA VAL A 775 1.20 0.61 -15.51
C VAL A 775 2.38 1.54 -15.21
N GLY A 776 2.80 2.33 -16.20
CA GLY A 776 3.89 3.30 -16.09
C GLY A 776 5.29 2.74 -16.41
N CYS A 777 6.31 3.61 -16.39
CA CYS A 777 7.68 3.33 -16.80
C CYS A 777 8.57 2.79 -15.65
N ASN A 778 8.18 1.66 -15.03
CA ASN A 778 8.79 1.15 -13.79
C ASN A 778 8.87 -0.40 -13.74
N PRO A 779 9.78 -1.00 -12.94
CA PRO A 779 10.11 -2.44 -13.02
C PRO A 779 8.96 -3.38 -12.61
N LEU A 780 7.89 -2.83 -12.03
CA LEU A 780 6.74 -3.57 -11.51
C LEU A 780 5.48 -3.43 -12.37
N SER A 781 5.51 -2.60 -13.41
CA SER A 781 4.45 -2.53 -14.41
C SER A 781 4.49 -3.71 -15.38
N ILE A 782 3.40 -3.94 -16.10
CA ILE A 782 3.40 -4.75 -17.33
C ILE A 782 3.33 -3.91 -18.60
N SER A 783 2.95 -2.64 -18.52
CA SER A 783 2.66 -1.82 -19.71
C SER A 783 3.91 -1.43 -20.50
N SER A 784 5.08 -1.32 -19.85
CA SER A 784 6.36 -0.90 -20.46
C SER A 784 7.48 -1.89 -20.13
N LYS A 785 8.66 -1.72 -20.73
CA LYS A 785 9.88 -2.43 -20.31
C LYS A 785 10.58 -1.78 -19.10
N GLY A 786 10.39 -0.47 -18.90
CA GLY A 786 11.16 0.39 -17.99
C GLY A 786 11.60 -0.21 -16.63
N TRP A 787 12.90 -0.19 -16.34
CA TRP A 787 13.49 -0.78 -15.12
C TRP A 787 13.76 0.17 -13.94
N ARG A 788 13.44 1.47 -14.03
CA ARG A 788 13.69 2.45 -12.94
C ARG A 788 12.53 2.57 -11.96
N LEU A 789 12.82 2.67 -10.66
CA LEU A 789 11.79 2.98 -9.66
C LEU A 789 11.23 4.39 -9.82
N SER A 790 9.91 4.55 -9.64
CA SER A 790 9.28 5.84 -9.41
C SER A 790 9.44 6.31 -7.96
N GLU A 791 9.17 7.58 -7.68
CA GLU A 791 9.19 8.15 -6.32
C GLU A 791 8.17 7.46 -5.40
N PHE A 792 7.00 7.04 -5.90
CA PHE A 792 6.07 6.18 -5.15
C PHE A 792 6.77 4.91 -4.64
N GLN A 793 7.53 4.24 -5.50
CA GLN A 793 8.20 2.98 -5.16
C GLN A 793 9.38 3.23 -4.20
N GLN A 794 10.14 4.33 -4.38
CA GLN A 794 11.19 4.73 -3.44
C GLN A 794 10.62 5.11 -2.05
N ASP A 795 9.48 5.78 -2.01
CA ASP A 795 8.76 6.08 -0.77
C ASP A 795 8.26 4.82 -0.08
N VAL A 796 7.71 3.84 -0.82
CA VAL A 796 7.29 2.54 -0.27
C VAL A 796 8.49 1.77 0.31
N ILE A 797 9.64 1.78 -0.36
CA ILE A 797 10.90 1.21 0.17
C ILE A 797 11.29 1.88 1.49
N ALA A 798 11.32 3.21 1.53
CA ALA A 798 11.65 3.95 2.76
C ALA A 798 10.63 3.71 3.87
N ARG A 799 9.33 3.66 3.53
CA ARG A 799 8.24 3.42 4.48
C ARG A 799 8.27 2.00 5.03
N ASN A 800 8.63 0.98 4.26
CA ASN A 800 8.77 -0.39 4.79
C ASN A 800 9.91 -0.53 5.80
N TYR A 801 11.05 0.13 5.56
CA TYR A 801 12.13 0.20 6.56
C TYR A 801 11.66 0.89 7.86
N ILE A 802 10.90 1.99 7.75
CA ILE A 802 10.34 2.72 8.90
C ILE A 802 9.33 1.86 9.65
N ILE A 803 8.37 1.25 8.94
CA ILE A 803 7.33 0.42 9.54
C ILE A 803 7.97 -0.80 10.21
N THR A 804 8.96 -1.46 9.59
CA THR A 804 9.70 -2.56 10.22
C THR A 804 10.31 -2.12 11.56
N GLY A 805 11.06 -1.00 11.60
CA GLY A 805 11.67 -0.51 12.84
C GLY A 805 10.65 -0.10 13.91
N VAL A 806 9.52 0.49 13.50
CA VAL A 806 8.43 0.86 14.42
C VAL A 806 7.71 -0.39 14.94
N GLU A 807 7.38 -1.36 14.10
CA GLU A 807 6.75 -2.63 14.49
C GLU A 807 7.64 -3.43 15.47
N GLU A 808 8.95 -3.51 15.21
CA GLU A 808 9.89 -4.12 16.16
C GLU A 808 9.91 -3.39 17.51
N SER A 809 9.91 -2.05 17.50
CA SER A 809 9.90 -1.25 18.74
C SER A 809 8.59 -1.38 19.52
N ILE A 810 7.43 -1.46 18.85
CA ILE A 810 6.12 -1.75 19.46
C ILE A 810 6.16 -3.12 20.14
N ARG A 811 6.64 -4.16 19.43
CA ARG A 811 6.77 -5.51 19.97
C ARG A 811 7.67 -5.56 21.22
N VAL A 812 8.78 -4.80 21.23
CA VAL A 812 9.68 -4.69 22.39
C VAL A 812 8.99 -3.97 23.56
N VAL A 813 8.29 -2.86 23.31
CA VAL A 813 7.56 -2.10 24.34
C VAL A 813 6.40 -2.92 24.93
N ASN A 814 5.55 -3.52 24.09
CA ASN A 814 4.43 -4.36 24.56
C ASN A 814 4.95 -5.58 25.35
N SER A 815 6.04 -6.23 24.91
CA SER A 815 6.67 -7.31 25.69
C SER A 815 7.22 -6.85 27.06
N ALA A 816 7.71 -5.61 27.16
CA ALA A 816 8.13 -5.03 28.44
C ALA A 816 6.91 -4.69 29.33
N ILE A 817 5.84 -4.14 28.75
CA ILE A 817 4.59 -3.82 29.47
C ILE A 817 3.92 -5.09 30.00
N GLN A 818 3.88 -6.19 29.23
CA GLN A 818 3.36 -7.49 29.70
C GLN A 818 4.10 -8.04 30.93
N ARG A 819 5.42 -7.79 31.03
CA ARG A 819 6.20 -8.13 32.24
C ARG A 819 5.77 -7.25 33.43
N LEU A 820 5.50 -5.97 33.22
CA LEU A 820 4.96 -5.07 34.26
C LEU A 820 3.49 -5.37 34.65
N ILE A 821 2.70 -5.92 33.74
CA ILE A 821 1.32 -6.40 34.00
C ILE A 821 1.36 -7.66 34.88
N THR A 822 2.33 -8.55 34.62
CA THR A 822 2.57 -9.77 35.41
C THR A 822 3.08 -9.44 36.83
N GLU A 823 3.91 -8.41 36.96
CA GLU A 823 4.51 -8.02 38.24
C GLU A 823 3.54 -7.30 39.17
N ARG A 824 3.03 -8.04 40.16
CA ARG A 824 2.18 -7.50 41.23
C ARG A 824 2.91 -6.46 42.10
N THR A 825 2.21 -5.39 42.47
CA THR A 825 2.73 -4.39 43.42
C THR A 825 2.77 -4.95 44.84
N SER A 826 3.64 -4.38 45.68
CA SER A 826 3.78 -4.78 47.09
C SER A 826 4.43 -3.67 47.91
N GLU A 827 4.06 -3.58 49.18
CA GLU A 827 4.55 -2.55 50.11
C GLU A 827 6.09 -2.51 50.19
N GLN A 828 6.73 -3.68 50.33
CA GLN A 828 8.18 -3.82 50.38
C GLN A 828 8.87 -3.47 49.05
N GLY A 829 8.19 -3.69 47.92
CA GLY A 829 8.69 -3.32 46.59
C GLY A 829 8.65 -1.81 46.33
N PHE A 830 7.77 -1.06 46.99
CA PHE A 830 7.54 0.37 46.69
C PHE A 830 8.81 1.22 46.78
N LYS A 831 9.60 1.08 47.85
CA LYS A 831 10.84 1.87 48.02
C LYS A 831 11.87 1.58 46.92
N ILE A 832 11.98 0.33 46.48
CA ILE A 832 12.87 -0.08 45.38
C ILE A 832 12.34 0.49 44.06
N PHE A 833 11.06 0.24 43.76
CA PHE A 833 10.39 0.74 42.57
C PHE A 833 10.47 2.26 42.44
N LYS A 834 10.33 3.03 43.53
CA LYS A 834 10.38 4.51 43.50
C LYS A 834 11.76 5.06 43.11
N THR A 835 12.83 4.28 43.22
CA THR A 835 14.15 4.62 42.64
C THR A 835 14.27 4.23 41.15
N LYS A 836 13.45 3.27 40.69
CA LYS A 836 13.24 2.81 39.30
C LYS A 836 12.42 3.76 38.41
N GLU A 837 11.38 4.31 39.01
CA GLU A 837 10.25 4.99 38.36
C GLU A 837 10.67 6.07 37.36
N SER A 838 11.52 7.02 37.77
CA SER A 838 11.96 8.14 36.91
C SER A 838 12.68 7.66 35.66
N VAL A 839 13.60 6.69 35.78
CA VAL A 839 14.37 6.13 34.65
C VAL A 839 13.45 5.38 33.68
N MET A 840 12.46 4.64 34.18
CA MET A 840 11.50 3.96 33.30
C MET A 840 10.59 4.95 32.57
N VAL A 841 10.12 6.02 33.23
CA VAL A 841 9.32 7.08 32.58
C VAL A 841 10.16 7.84 31.54
N GLU A 842 11.42 8.17 31.85
CA GLU A 842 12.36 8.81 30.92
C GLU A 842 12.56 7.95 29.65
N LYS A 843 12.87 6.65 29.80
CA LYS A 843 13.08 5.77 28.64
C LYS A 843 11.79 5.50 27.87
N TYR A 844 10.63 5.39 28.53
CA TYR A 844 9.34 5.29 27.86
C TYR A 844 9.04 6.55 27.02
N ASN A 845 9.20 7.73 27.61
CA ASN A 845 8.99 9.02 26.92
C ASN A 845 9.98 9.22 25.76
N SER A 846 11.20 8.70 25.87
CA SER A 846 12.18 8.69 24.77
C SER A 846 11.65 7.93 23.54
N VAL A 847 11.08 6.73 23.73
CA VAL A 847 10.47 5.94 22.66
C VAL A 847 9.24 6.65 22.07
N VAL A 848 8.33 7.13 22.92
CA VAL A 848 7.11 7.84 22.48
C VAL A 848 7.43 9.09 21.68
N ASN A 849 8.45 9.86 22.08
CA ASN A 849 8.90 11.03 21.35
C ASN A 849 9.59 10.66 20.02
N MET A 850 10.26 9.50 19.94
CA MET A 850 10.80 8.99 18.68
C MET A 850 9.69 8.58 17.72
N TRP A 851 8.65 7.86 18.18
CA TRP A 851 7.46 7.54 17.38
C TRP A 851 6.76 8.79 16.86
N ARG A 852 6.55 9.79 17.71
CA ARG A 852 5.97 11.11 17.32
C ARG A 852 6.80 11.80 16.24
N ARG A 853 8.14 11.80 16.37
CA ARG A 853 9.05 12.40 15.39
C ARG A 853 9.01 11.67 14.04
N VAL A 854 8.98 10.33 14.06
CA VAL A 854 8.84 9.49 12.86
C VAL A 854 7.51 9.73 12.16
N ALA A 855 6.39 9.80 12.90
CA ALA A 855 5.07 10.08 12.34
C ALA A 855 5.00 11.49 11.72
N PHE A 856 5.55 12.51 12.41
CA PHE A 856 5.64 13.89 11.89
C PHE A 856 6.44 13.97 10.58
N MET A 857 7.57 13.25 10.49
CA MET A 857 8.40 13.25 9.28
C MET A 857 7.79 12.41 8.15
N SER A 858 7.03 11.37 8.49
CA SER A 858 6.25 10.57 7.52
C SER A 858 5.10 11.39 6.90
N ARG A 859 4.46 12.26 7.68
CA ARG A 859 3.39 13.17 7.21
C ARG A 859 3.86 14.10 6.09
N GLY A 860 5.07 14.66 6.20
CA GLY A 860 5.66 15.51 5.14
C GLY A 860 6.33 14.72 4.00
N LEU A 861 6.07 13.43 3.88
CA LEU A 861 6.72 12.51 2.94
C LEU A 861 8.27 12.52 2.99
N ARG A 862 8.86 12.88 4.14
CA ARG A 862 10.32 12.97 4.36
C ARG A 862 10.91 11.66 4.87
N TYR A 863 10.51 10.54 4.26
CA TYR A 863 10.88 9.21 4.71
C TYR A 863 12.40 8.98 4.74
N GLY A 864 13.14 9.53 3.77
CA GLY A 864 14.61 9.47 3.74
C GLY A 864 15.32 10.11 4.95
N ASP A 865 14.67 11.04 5.65
CA ASP A 865 15.16 11.54 6.94
C ASP A 865 14.64 10.72 8.13
N ALA A 866 13.40 10.23 8.07
CA ALA A 866 12.80 9.42 9.14
C ALA A 866 13.49 8.05 9.30
N VAL A 867 13.92 7.44 8.18
CA VAL A 867 14.73 6.21 8.16
C VAL A 867 16.01 6.33 9.00
N LYS A 868 16.64 7.52 9.04
CA LYS A 868 17.87 7.78 9.81
C LYS A 868 17.65 7.69 11.34
N LEU A 869 16.40 7.71 11.80
CA LEU A 869 16.04 7.59 13.23
C LEU A 869 15.87 6.14 13.69
N MET A 870 15.86 5.15 12.77
CA MET A 870 15.52 3.76 13.13
C MET A 870 16.51 3.11 14.11
N SER A 871 17.80 3.41 13.99
CA SER A 871 18.82 2.96 14.96
C SER A 871 18.61 3.57 16.35
N SER A 872 18.28 4.86 16.44
CA SER A 872 17.94 5.52 17.71
C SER A 872 16.62 5.04 18.30
N LEU A 873 15.66 4.59 17.48
CA LEU A 873 14.42 3.97 17.93
C LEU A 873 14.65 2.56 18.49
N GLU A 874 15.51 1.77 17.83
CA GLU A 874 15.98 0.48 18.31
C GLU A 874 16.72 0.62 19.65
N GLU A 875 17.62 1.59 19.78
CA GLU A 875 18.32 1.88 21.03
C GLU A 875 17.35 2.32 22.15
N ALA A 876 16.42 3.25 21.87
CA ALA A 876 15.47 3.74 22.86
C ALA A 876 14.52 2.63 23.37
N SER A 877 13.99 1.79 22.46
CA SER A 877 13.05 0.72 22.81
C SER A 877 13.73 -0.42 23.57
N ASN A 878 14.95 -0.81 23.18
CA ASN A 878 15.78 -1.70 23.98
C ASN A 878 16.14 -1.07 25.34
N GLY A 879 16.45 0.23 25.39
CA GLY A 879 16.71 0.97 26.63
C GLY A 879 15.55 0.93 27.62
N PHE A 880 14.31 1.10 27.15
CA PHE A 880 13.11 0.91 27.97
C PHE A 880 12.97 -0.54 28.46
N SER A 881 13.13 -1.53 27.57
CA SER A 881 13.10 -2.95 27.94
C SER A 881 14.17 -3.29 29.00
N HIS A 882 15.39 -2.77 28.88
CA HIS A 882 16.44 -2.95 29.88
C HIS A 882 16.10 -2.27 31.22
N ALA A 883 15.52 -1.06 31.22
CA ALA A 883 15.07 -0.38 32.44
C ALA A 883 13.96 -1.16 33.18
N VAL A 884 13.01 -1.72 32.43
CA VAL A 884 11.96 -2.61 32.95
C VAL A 884 12.57 -3.89 33.53
N ASN A 885 13.36 -4.63 32.75
CA ASN A 885 13.97 -5.89 33.18
C ASN A 885 14.88 -5.69 34.41
N SER A 886 15.66 -4.59 34.46
CA SER A 886 16.47 -4.23 35.62
C SER A 886 15.60 -3.96 36.85
N THR A 887 14.49 -3.24 36.71
CA THR A 887 13.56 -2.97 37.83
C THR A 887 12.92 -4.26 38.34
N ILE A 888 12.47 -5.14 37.45
CA ILE A 888 11.89 -6.44 37.80
C ILE A 888 12.93 -7.34 38.51
N SER A 889 14.17 -7.39 38.03
CA SER A 889 15.25 -8.13 38.70
C SER A 889 15.61 -7.60 40.10
N ASN A 890 15.34 -6.33 40.38
CA ASN A 890 15.49 -5.73 41.72
C ASN A 890 14.27 -5.99 42.63
N LEU A 891 13.09 -6.26 42.06
CA LEU A 891 11.87 -6.57 42.81
C LEU A 891 11.74 -8.06 43.18
N HIS A 892 12.24 -8.99 42.35
CA HIS A 892 12.17 -10.43 42.66
C HIS A 892 12.87 -10.84 43.98
N PRO A 893 14.10 -10.38 44.31
CA PRO A 893 14.77 -10.77 45.57
C PRO A 893 13.98 -10.36 46.81
N ALA A 894 13.37 -9.16 46.80
CA ALA A 894 12.54 -8.68 47.89
C ALA A 894 11.28 -9.54 48.12
N LYS A 895 10.73 -10.13 47.04
CA LYS A 895 9.63 -11.11 47.12
C LYS A 895 10.12 -12.48 47.62
N CYS A 896 11.22 -12.98 47.08
CA CYS A 896 11.76 -14.31 47.38
C CYS A 896 12.26 -14.44 48.83
N ALA A 897 12.88 -13.40 49.37
CA ALA A 897 13.37 -13.38 50.76
C ALA A 897 12.26 -13.65 51.81
N ARG A 898 10.99 -13.39 51.47
CA ARG A 898 9.84 -13.58 52.37
C ARG A 898 9.26 -15.00 52.35
N GLN A 899 9.61 -15.83 51.36
CA GLN A 899 9.17 -17.24 51.31
C GLN A 899 10.09 -18.20 52.08
N ARG A 900 11.37 -17.85 52.28
CA ARG A 900 12.23 -18.56 53.25
C ARG A 900 11.99 -18.07 54.67
N LYS A 901 10.81 -18.38 55.22
CA LYS A 901 10.77 -18.76 56.64
C LYS A 901 11.56 -20.05 56.76
N ILE A 902 12.78 -19.95 57.29
CA ILE A 902 13.43 -21.13 57.85
C ILE A 902 12.75 -21.34 59.20
N ASP A 903 11.70 -22.16 59.22
CA ASP A 903 11.15 -22.67 60.47
C ASP A 903 12.18 -23.64 61.06
N VAL A 904 13.17 -23.05 61.76
CA VAL A 904 14.02 -23.79 62.68
C VAL A 904 13.10 -24.27 63.80
N GLN A 905 12.64 -25.51 63.69
CA GLN A 905 12.07 -26.24 64.81
C GLN A 905 13.16 -26.41 65.86
N LEU A 906 13.30 -25.40 66.71
CA LEU A 906 13.97 -25.48 68.00
C LEU A 906 13.14 -26.42 68.86
N ASP A 907 13.39 -27.71 68.67
CA ASP A 907 12.70 -28.78 69.36
C ASP A 907 13.04 -28.69 70.86
N MET A 908 12.12 -28.10 71.62
CA MET A 908 12.30 -27.82 73.05
C MET A 908 12.55 -29.10 73.87
N THR A 909 12.31 -30.29 73.30
CA THR A 909 12.67 -31.58 73.90
C THR A 909 14.18 -31.82 73.98
N THR A 910 15.02 -31.15 73.18
CA THR A 910 16.49 -31.30 73.27
C THR A 910 17.09 -30.55 74.46
N ILE A 911 16.40 -29.52 74.97
CA ILE A 911 16.87 -28.71 76.11
C ILE A 911 17.11 -29.57 77.38
N PRO A 912 16.15 -30.40 77.86
CA PRO A 912 16.42 -31.29 78.99
C PRO A 912 17.51 -32.32 78.69
N ALA A 913 17.67 -32.78 77.45
CA ALA A 913 18.77 -33.68 77.08
C ALA A 913 20.14 -33.00 77.26
N PHE A 914 20.30 -31.74 76.82
CA PHE A 914 21.51 -30.96 77.09
C PHE A 914 21.74 -30.72 78.58
N ILE A 915 20.70 -30.48 79.37
CA ILE A 915 20.83 -30.32 80.84
C ILE A 915 21.31 -31.63 81.50
N VAL A 916 20.79 -32.79 81.08
CA VAL A 916 21.24 -34.11 81.57
C VAL A 916 22.70 -34.38 81.19
N VAL A 917 23.10 -34.09 79.95
CA VAL A 917 24.51 -34.22 79.50
C VAL A 917 25.43 -33.29 80.30
N PHE A 918 25.02 -32.05 80.56
CA PHE A 918 25.79 -31.09 81.37
C PHE A 918 25.91 -31.55 82.84
N GLY A 919 24.85 -32.12 83.40
CA GLY A 919 24.86 -32.73 84.74
C GLY A 919 25.78 -33.95 84.84
N LEU A 920 25.78 -34.81 83.82
CA LEU A 920 26.70 -35.95 83.74
C LEU A 920 28.17 -35.51 83.60
N LEU A 921 28.45 -34.51 82.76
CA LEU A 921 29.78 -33.91 82.63
C LEU A 921 30.25 -33.28 83.95
N TRP A 922 29.38 -32.53 84.63
CA TRP A 922 29.67 -31.97 85.96
C TRP A 922 30.00 -33.06 86.99
N PHE A 923 29.30 -34.20 86.95
CA PHE A 923 29.54 -35.32 87.87
C PHE A 923 30.84 -36.08 87.55
N LEU A 924 31.16 -36.26 86.27
CA LEU A 924 32.39 -36.91 85.78
C LEU A 924 33.65 -36.07 86.00
N LEU A 925 33.56 -34.75 85.81
CA LEU A 925 34.67 -33.81 85.97
C LEU A 925 34.88 -33.35 87.43
N ARG A 926 34.08 -33.85 88.39
CA ARG A 926 34.18 -33.45 89.80
C ARG A 926 35.47 -34.03 90.43
N PRO A 927 36.43 -33.20 90.88
CA PRO A 927 37.72 -33.69 91.34
C PRO A 927 37.58 -34.56 92.59
N ARG A 928 38.06 -35.80 92.50
CA ARG A 928 38.12 -36.72 93.65
C ARG A 928 39.17 -36.21 94.64
N ARG A 929 38.78 -36.02 95.91
CA ARG A 929 39.71 -35.65 96.98
C ARG A 929 40.83 -36.71 97.11
N PRO A 930 42.10 -36.31 97.30
CA PRO A 930 43.18 -37.27 97.52
C PRO A 930 42.96 -38.04 98.82
N LYS A 931 43.27 -39.34 98.82
CA LYS A 931 43.32 -40.14 100.06
C LYS A 931 44.54 -39.70 100.89
N PRO A 932 44.43 -39.60 102.22
CA PRO A 932 45.60 -39.39 103.07
C PRO A 932 46.51 -40.63 103.02
N LYS A 933 47.83 -40.41 103.08
CA LYS A 933 48.77 -41.46 103.46
C LYS A 933 48.85 -41.53 104.98
N ILE A 934 48.89 -42.74 105.50
CA ILE A 934 49.44 -43.08 106.81
C ILE A 934 50.64 -44.00 106.51
N ASN A 935 51.67 -43.95 107.37
CA ASN A 935 52.92 -44.69 107.18
C ASN A 935 52.72 -46.21 107.17
#